data_AF-A0A8T4QKK4-F1
#
_entry.id   AF-A0A8T4QKK4-F1
#
_cell.length_a   1.000
_cell.length_b   1.000
_cell.length_c   1.000
_cell.angle_alpha   90.00
_cell.angle_beta   90.00
_cell.angle_gamma   90.00
#
_symmetry.space_group_name_H-M   'P 1'
#
loop_
_entity.id
_entity.type
_entity.pdbx_description
1 polymer ?
#
loop_
_entity_poly.entity_id
_entity_poly.type
_entity_poly.pdbx_seq_one_letter_code
_entity_poly.pdbx_strand_id
1 'polypeptide(L)'
;MVQFGDTPATGYFHPMDRGYDSQDHYVTTHGHHEHGFASSQQMTNDVGVTIGDLGMSMGLGPVPNVQAVQAKLRPGAKKLEFVFTGMGKGQSQSQTPEMYGKKQREALTEIARANKVDFTTHSTVGVYGLAGMDQQGNFSKTHKDYSLQEVKRAIEFAADVAKGGPVVVHTGEFQRPIVDAEWNTTEEEPHFAGKFKMYEDEEERAAWRVVDTRTGAVQVEARKNRHVSRPIWNYAEQEYFDFDGQKKGITHFDDKGRPIDERGFLIYVDYFGKRIESEVRVPKYDDEAGHFKSEQLTWEDLKYEANQMTLEAREMWRKWKDGEISKEKLLESRWGRFIEAESDNHIKVRPEEAYLIATLETNAANSRGWSHYYGAGFSESVDLLKKLEKAYEVYKKIEDTIDHEEKWQLLRQVPQRFSDLIPPEAKYPTAIIKEQIREAKGRMSQAQEAAASQWAQAEEARETIRHIESAETYAFREACDAYALAAMTAFRQTEKLKEMGQLKRPLQIAMENLFPESYGSHPTELIELVQGSRHRFAKMLQENLGLSEDKARERAHEHITATFDMGHVNMWRKYWRADPHKTIEQNDKEFNEWSVHKLGQMIDAGVIGHIHIDDNYGYHDDHLAAGEGNAPIREMVKLLKEKNYKGSLIIEPGADYTTDVTGFHTVMKTWRHFGAPVYGKGSGISPPGATWNQVGYGWFGQNQTPYFTFGSYSPSEDWTLWSGVPLE
;
A
#
# COMPACT_ATOMS: atom_id res chain seq x y z
N MET A 1 76.74 10.16 30.49
CA MET A 1 75.78 9.97 29.39
C MET A 1 75.21 8.58 29.54
N VAL A 2 73.96 8.51 29.98
CA VAL A 2 73.26 7.27 30.33
C VAL A 2 72.36 6.89 29.16
N GLN A 3 72.49 5.65 28.71
CA GLN A 3 71.74 5.04 27.63
C GLN A 3 70.44 4.48 28.22
N PHE A 4 69.29 5.03 27.83
CA PHE A 4 67.98 4.46 28.13
C PHE A 4 67.45 3.77 26.87
N GLY A 5 67.06 2.50 27.02
CA GLY A 5 66.47 1.68 25.97
C GLY A 5 65.01 2.03 25.74
N ASP A 6 64.63 2.03 24.47
CA ASP A 6 63.25 2.19 24.03
C ASP A 6 62.48 0.87 24.17
N THR A 7 61.46 0.91 25.02
CA THR A 7 60.40 -0.08 25.15
C THR A 7 59.45 0.01 23.94
N PRO A 8 59.01 -1.11 23.33
CA PRO A 8 57.98 -1.06 22.29
C PRO A 8 56.63 -0.72 22.90
N ALA A 9 55.98 0.31 22.37
CA ALA A 9 54.61 0.69 22.71
C ALA A 9 53.64 -0.44 22.31
N THR A 10 52.86 -0.94 23.28
CA THR A 10 51.77 -1.90 23.09
C THR A 10 50.55 -1.19 22.51
N GLY A 11 50.51 -1.04 21.19
CA GLY A 11 49.28 -0.70 20.48
C GLY A 11 48.34 -1.92 20.44
N TYR A 12 47.11 -1.76 20.94
CA TYR A 12 46.04 -2.73 20.74
C TYR A 12 45.67 -2.74 19.24
N PHE A 13 46.09 -3.76 18.52
CA PHE A 13 45.67 -4.01 17.13
C PHE A 13 44.35 -4.78 17.11
N HIS A 14 43.39 -4.34 16.29
CA HIS A 14 42.14 -5.06 16.07
C HIS A 14 42.43 -6.34 15.25
N PRO A 15 41.74 -7.48 15.46
CA PRO A 15 41.91 -8.70 14.66
C PRO A 15 41.67 -8.52 13.14
N MET A 16 41.10 -7.38 12.74
CA MET A 16 40.78 -7.01 11.36
C MET A 16 41.77 -6.02 10.72
N ASP A 17 42.77 -5.52 11.45
CA ASP A 17 43.76 -4.55 10.95
C ASP A 17 44.88 -5.18 10.10
N ARG A 18 44.89 -6.51 9.92
CA ARG A 18 45.93 -7.21 9.15
C ARG A 18 45.61 -7.24 7.66
N GLY A 19 45.57 -6.07 7.03
CA GLY A 19 45.84 -5.90 5.61
C GLY A 19 47.22 -5.26 5.46
N TYR A 20 48.21 -6.02 4.99
CA TYR A 20 49.56 -5.50 4.75
C TYR A 20 49.58 -4.62 3.50
N ASP A 21 49.94 -3.34 3.68
CA ASP A 21 50.65 -2.56 2.66
C ASP A 21 52.08 -3.10 2.60
N SER A 22 52.43 -3.87 1.57
CA SER A 22 53.83 -4.00 1.17
C SER A 22 54.11 -2.90 0.15
N GLN A 23 54.97 -1.96 0.54
CA GLN A 23 55.58 -0.97 -0.33
C GLN A 23 56.11 -1.62 -1.61
N ASP A 24 55.66 -1.12 -2.75
CA ASP A 24 56.53 -0.95 -3.91
C ASP A 24 56.19 0.39 -4.58
N HIS A 25 57.20 1.24 -4.65
CA HIS A 25 57.16 2.54 -5.31
C HIS A 25 56.95 2.34 -6.82
N TYR A 26 55.93 2.97 -7.42
CA TYR A 26 56.04 3.80 -8.63
C TYR A 26 54.77 4.66 -8.80
N VAL A 27 55.00 5.94 -9.04
CA VAL A 27 53.99 6.99 -9.26
C VAL A 27 53.41 6.87 -10.68
N THR A 28 52.08 6.91 -10.84
CA THR A 28 51.33 7.87 -11.70
C THR A 28 49.80 7.65 -11.67
N THR A 29 49.09 8.71 -11.26
CA THR A 29 47.79 9.26 -11.73
C THR A 29 46.48 8.43 -11.79
N HIS A 30 45.51 8.93 -11.01
CA HIS A 30 44.04 8.93 -11.17
C HIS A 30 43.34 7.59 -11.45
N GLY A 31 42.78 6.99 -10.39
CA GLY A 31 41.88 5.84 -10.48
C GLY A 31 40.83 5.87 -9.36
N HIS A 32 39.59 5.59 -9.75
CA HIS A 32 38.45 5.34 -8.89
C HIS A 32 38.81 4.36 -7.77
N HIS A 33 38.23 4.54 -6.57
CA HIS A 33 38.29 3.54 -5.51
C HIS A 33 37.44 2.32 -5.92
N GLU A 34 37.99 1.48 -6.80
CA GLU A 34 37.59 0.09 -6.91
C GLU A 34 38.04 -0.62 -5.62
N HIS A 35 37.07 -1.19 -4.90
CA HIS A 35 37.36 -2.15 -3.85
C HIS A 35 38.00 -3.38 -4.50
N GLY A 36 39.34 -3.43 -4.47
CA GLY A 36 40.11 -4.59 -4.89
C GLY A 36 39.59 -5.85 -4.21
N PHE A 37 39.36 -6.88 -5.02
CA PHE A 37 38.89 -8.19 -4.61
C PHE A 37 39.69 -8.72 -3.42
N ALA A 38 38.99 -9.14 -2.37
CA ALA A 38 39.57 -10.01 -1.36
C ALA A 38 40.12 -11.27 -2.06
N SER A 39 41.33 -11.71 -1.69
CA SER A 39 41.87 -12.96 -2.21
C SER A 39 40.89 -14.10 -1.89
N SER A 40 40.83 -15.11 -2.77
CA SER A 40 40.01 -16.33 -2.63
C SER A 40 40.23 -17.13 -1.32
N GLN A 41 41.11 -16.63 -0.43
CA GLN A 41 41.54 -17.24 0.81
C GLN A 41 40.74 -16.76 2.04
N GLN A 42 39.76 -15.84 1.88
CA GLN A 42 38.95 -15.27 2.98
C GLN A 42 37.43 -15.43 2.82
N MET A 43 36.96 -16.11 1.77
CA MET A 43 35.53 -16.33 1.51
C MET A 43 35.02 -17.59 2.22
N THR A 44 33.74 -17.63 2.59
CA THR A 44 33.08 -18.88 3.00
C THR A 44 33.16 -19.90 1.85
N ASN A 45 33.44 -21.16 2.17
CA ASN A 45 33.77 -22.19 1.16
C ASN A 45 32.64 -22.49 0.16
N ASP A 46 31.38 -22.17 0.48
CA ASP A 46 30.22 -22.50 -0.38
C ASP A 46 29.21 -21.37 -0.60
N VAL A 47 29.16 -20.34 0.27
CA VAL A 47 28.22 -19.20 0.13
C VAL A 47 28.89 -17.98 -0.53
N GLY A 48 30.21 -17.88 -0.50
CA GLY A 48 30.95 -16.77 -1.12
C GLY A 48 30.80 -15.43 -0.40
N VAL A 49 30.57 -15.45 0.92
CA VAL A 49 30.45 -14.28 1.78
C VAL A 49 31.73 -14.10 2.59
N THR A 50 32.20 -12.87 2.74
CA THR A 50 33.29 -12.54 3.67
C THR A 50 32.74 -11.98 4.99
N ILE A 51 33.53 -12.03 6.06
CA ILE A 51 33.19 -11.39 7.35
C ILE A 51 32.84 -9.90 7.16
N GLY A 52 33.50 -9.22 6.22
CA GLY A 52 33.27 -7.79 5.96
C GLY A 52 32.04 -7.49 5.11
N ASP A 53 31.40 -8.49 4.51
CA ASP A 53 30.20 -8.29 3.69
C ASP A 53 28.96 -8.06 4.56
N LEU A 54 28.97 -8.64 5.76
CA LEU A 54 27.87 -8.67 6.72
C LEU A 54 27.94 -7.48 7.68
N GLY A 55 26.84 -6.75 7.77
CA GLY A 55 26.58 -5.75 8.79
C GLY A 55 25.61 -6.26 9.84
N MET A 56 25.26 -5.39 10.79
CA MET A 56 24.18 -5.65 11.74
C MET A 56 23.31 -4.41 11.92
N SER A 57 22.01 -4.63 12.11
CA SER A 57 21.11 -3.58 12.57
C SER A 57 21.24 -3.43 14.07
N MET A 58 20.94 -2.22 14.54
CA MET A 58 21.17 -1.83 15.90
C MET A 58 20.00 -0.99 16.39
N GLY A 59 19.18 -1.60 17.23
CA GLY A 59 18.22 -0.89 18.06
C GLY A 59 18.95 0.11 18.97
N LEU A 60 18.53 1.36 18.89
CA LEU A 60 18.98 2.41 19.78
C LEU A 60 18.24 2.25 21.13
N GLY A 61 18.80 1.41 22.01
CA GLY A 61 18.24 1.10 23.33
C GLY A 61 18.23 2.28 24.32
N PRO A 62 17.85 2.08 25.60
CA PRO A 62 17.53 3.15 26.57
C PRO A 62 18.56 4.26 26.76
N VAL A 63 19.85 3.98 26.50
CA VAL A 63 20.95 4.90 26.73
C VAL A 63 21.63 5.21 25.39
N PRO A 64 21.08 6.15 24.60
CA PRO A 64 21.78 6.64 23.44
C PRO A 64 22.83 7.65 23.84
N ASN A 65 24.09 7.27 23.62
CA ASN A 65 25.13 8.25 23.41
C ASN A 65 26.10 7.73 22.34
N VAL A 66 26.94 8.64 21.86
CA VAL A 66 27.96 8.38 20.85
C VAL A 66 28.89 7.23 21.32
N GLN A 67 29.15 7.12 22.62
CA GLN A 67 30.00 6.09 23.22
C GLN A 67 29.35 4.70 23.19
N ALA A 68 28.03 4.59 23.36
CA ALA A 68 27.28 3.34 23.28
C ALA A 68 27.30 2.79 21.85
N VAL A 69 27.13 3.66 20.86
CA VAL A 69 27.31 3.31 19.44
C VAL A 69 28.75 2.87 19.18
N GLN A 70 29.74 3.57 19.72
CA GLN A 70 31.14 3.18 19.64
C GLN A 70 31.43 1.81 20.27
N ALA A 71 30.80 1.49 21.41
CA ALA A 71 30.95 0.19 22.05
C ALA A 71 30.39 -0.94 21.19
N LYS A 72 29.25 -0.71 20.53
CA LYS A 72 28.62 -1.66 19.59
C LYS A 72 29.38 -1.81 18.26
N LEU A 73 30.28 -0.88 17.93
CA LEU A 73 31.20 -0.98 16.78
C LEU A 73 32.41 -1.88 17.04
N ARG A 74 32.84 -2.02 18.31
CA ARG A 74 34.04 -2.80 18.69
C ARG A 74 34.05 -4.27 18.26
N PRO A 75 32.91 -4.97 18.12
CA PRO A 75 32.90 -6.35 17.64
C PRO A 75 33.36 -6.51 16.18
N GLY A 76 33.54 -5.41 15.43
CA GLY A 76 34.19 -5.42 14.11
C GLY A 76 33.26 -5.42 12.91
N ALA A 77 31.98 -5.07 13.09
CA ALA A 77 31.05 -4.89 11.97
C ALA A 77 31.48 -3.72 11.07
N LYS A 78 31.58 -3.96 9.75
CA LYS A 78 31.96 -2.92 8.77
C LYS A 78 30.77 -2.09 8.27
N LYS A 79 29.55 -2.57 8.53
CA LYS A 79 28.30 -1.91 8.17
C LYS A 79 27.39 -1.96 9.39
N LEU A 80 26.81 -0.84 9.78
CA LEU A 80 25.81 -0.77 10.85
C LEU A 80 24.57 -0.04 10.38
N GLU A 81 23.40 -0.57 10.72
CA GLU A 81 22.14 0.12 10.50
C GLU A 81 21.60 0.70 11.80
N PHE A 82 21.28 1.99 11.78
CA PHE A 82 20.57 2.63 12.89
C PHE A 82 19.07 2.38 12.79
N VAL A 83 18.52 1.66 13.77
CA VAL A 83 17.07 1.40 13.82
C VAL A 83 16.40 2.35 14.81
N PHE A 84 15.49 3.17 14.29
CA PHE A 84 14.64 4.05 15.10
C PHE A 84 13.34 3.32 15.46
N THR A 85 12.99 3.32 16.74
CA THR A 85 11.77 2.65 17.23
C THR A 85 10.72 3.63 17.75
N GLY A 86 11.07 4.91 17.92
CA GLY A 86 10.16 5.96 18.33
C GLY A 86 9.48 6.67 17.16
N MET A 87 8.35 7.30 17.44
CA MET A 87 7.63 8.17 16.51
C MET A 87 7.28 9.49 17.18
N GLY A 88 7.21 10.58 16.41
CA GLY A 88 6.84 11.89 16.92
C GLY A 88 7.84 12.39 17.97
N LYS A 89 7.39 12.59 19.22
CA LYS A 89 8.28 12.97 20.33
C LYS A 89 9.05 11.74 20.83
N GLY A 90 10.35 11.69 20.53
CA GLY A 90 11.23 10.63 21.00
C GLY A 90 11.37 10.56 22.52
N GLN A 91 11.65 9.36 23.02
CA GLN A 91 11.95 9.05 24.41
C GLN A 91 13.14 8.09 24.52
N SER A 92 13.66 7.86 25.73
CA SER A 92 14.87 7.04 25.95
C SER A 92 14.76 5.62 25.37
N GLN A 93 13.61 4.97 25.52
CA GLN A 93 13.34 3.60 25.05
C GLN A 93 12.84 3.54 23.60
N SER A 94 12.44 4.68 23.02
CA SER A 94 11.84 4.75 21.68
C SER A 94 12.35 6.01 21.01
N GLN A 95 13.54 5.88 20.43
CA GLN A 95 14.28 7.02 19.96
C GLN A 95 13.86 7.44 18.57
N THR A 96 14.04 8.73 18.29
CA THR A 96 13.77 9.34 16.99
C THR A 96 15.04 10.02 16.46
N PRO A 97 15.16 10.21 15.14
CA PRO A 97 16.33 10.85 14.53
C PRO A 97 16.71 12.20 15.17
N GLU A 98 15.73 13.03 15.52
CA GLU A 98 15.96 14.38 16.06
C GLU A 98 16.47 14.43 17.51
N MET A 99 16.45 13.30 18.24
CA MET A 99 17.11 13.24 19.55
C MET A 99 18.63 13.42 19.42
N TYR A 100 19.19 13.19 18.24
CA TYR A 100 20.60 13.37 17.93
C TYR A 100 20.84 14.77 17.39
N GLY A 101 21.34 15.66 18.25
CA GLY A 101 21.74 17.00 17.84
C GLY A 101 22.95 17.01 16.90
N LYS A 102 23.23 18.18 16.33
CA LYS A 102 24.30 18.39 15.34
C LYS A 102 25.66 17.81 15.78
N LYS A 103 26.10 18.11 17.02
CA LYS A 103 27.39 17.63 17.54
C LYS A 103 27.44 16.11 17.68
N GLN A 104 26.33 15.48 18.09
CA GLN A 104 26.27 14.02 18.15
C GLN A 104 26.36 13.39 16.76
N ARG A 105 25.68 13.96 15.76
CA ARG A 105 25.74 13.48 14.36
C ARG A 105 27.13 13.65 13.75
N GLU A 106 27.79 14.77 14.01
CA GLU A 106 29.20 15.01 13.63
C GLU A 106 30.11 13.94 14.26
N ALA A 107 29.97 13.70 15.57
CA ALA A 107 30.77 12.68 16.26
C ALA A 107 30.51 11.26 15.72
N LEU A 108 29.27 10.91 15.37
CA LEU A 108 28.96 9.65 14.70
C LEU A 108 29.66 9.55 13.34
N THR A 109 29.68 10.63 12.55
CA THR A 109 30.38 10.68 11.26
C THR A 109 31.89 10.48 11.44
N GLU A 110 32.49 11.12 12.45
CA GLU A 110 33.91 10.97 12.78
C GLU A 110 34.25 9.54 13.22
N ILE A 111 33.40 8.93 14.04
CA ILE A 111 33.55 7.54 14.46
C ILE A 111 33.44 6.59 13.27
N ALA A 112 32.48 6.81 12.37
CA ALA A 112 32.35 6.03 11.14
C ALA A 112 33.65 6.09 10.32
N ARG A 113 34.21 7.29 10.15
CA ARG A 113 35.46 7.50 9.42
C ARG A 113 36.65 6.84 10.11
N ALA A 114 36.76 6.99 11.43
CA ALA A 114 37.86 6.43 12.21
C ALA A 114 37.87 4.90 12.20
N ASN A 115 36.68 4.28 12.24
CA ASN A 115 36.53 2.82 12.26
C ASN A 115 36.31 2.20 10.87
N LYS A 116 36.29 3.02 9.81
CA LYS A 116 35.98 2.61 8.42
C LYS A 116 34.67 1.81 8.33
N VAL A 117 33.63 2.33 8.99
CA VAL A 117 32.28 1.74 8.99
C VAL A 117 31.35 2.57 8.13
N ASP A 118 30.50 1.88 7.37
CA ASP A 118 29.40 2.48 6.65
C ASP A 118 28.10 2.36 7.45
N PHE A 119 27.37 3.47 7.52
CA PHE A 119 26.07 3.49 8.15
C PHE A 119 24.95 3.39 7.10
N THR A 120 23.86 2.75 7.51
CA THR A 120 22.54 2.84 6.88
C THR A 120 21.54 3.26 7.95
N THR A 121 20.31 3.53 7.56
CA THR A 121 19.29 4.01 8.49
C THR A 121 17.99 3.29 8.22
N HIS A 122 17.43 2.68 9.25
CA HIS A 122 16.06 2.24 9.23
C HIS A 122 15.20 3.38 9.77
N SER A 123 14.16 3.76 9.04
CA SER A 123 13.16 4.71 9.54
C SER A 123 12.40 4.10 10.72
N THR A 124 11.45 4.82 11.28
CA THR A 124 10.73 4.30 12.44
C THR A 124 9.97 3.00 12.10
N VAL A 125 10.19 1.93 12.87
CA VAL A 125 9.47 0.66 12.69
C VAL A 125 7.97 0.78 13.00
N GLY A 126 7.54 1.89 13.61
CA GLY A 126 6.14 2.16 13.92
C GLY A 126 5.32 2.73 12.76
N VAL A 127 5.96 3.08 11.62
CA VAL A 127 5.25 3.43 10.38
C VAL A 127 5.01 2.14 9.60
N TYR A 128 3.74 1.82 9.34
CA TYR A 128 3.33 0.66 8.56
C TYR A 128 2.73 1.16 7.24
N GLY A 129 3.55 1.16 6.19
CA GLY A 129 3.15 1.70 4.89
C GLY A 129 2.94 3.22 4.89
N LEU A 130 2.75 3.78 3.69
CA LEU A 130 2.59 5.22 3.45
C LEU A 130 1.28 5.60 2.74
N ALA A 131 0.39 4.64 2.44
CA ALA A 131 -0.93 4.92 1.88
C ALA A 131 -1.84 5.78 2.78
N GLY A 132 -1.53 5.87 4.09
CA GLY A 132 -2.27 6.69 5.05
C GLY A 132 -3.51 6.00 5.63
N MET A 133 -3.54 4.67 5.64
CA MET A 133 -4.64 3.89 6.22
C MET A 133 -4.66 4.00 7.75
N ASP A 134 -5.83 4.26 8.33
CA ASP A 134 -6.06 4.22 9.78
C ASP A 134 -6.51 2.82 10.25
N GLN A 135 -6.69 2.65 11.57
CA GLN A 135 -7.12 1.37 12.15
C GLN A 135 -8.53 0.94 11.70
N GLN A 136 -9.37 1.88 11.27
CA GLN A 136 -10.72 1.62 10.76
C GLN A 136 -10.70 1.30 9.26
N GLY A 137 -9.55 1.42 8.60
CA GLY A 137 -9.37 1.18 7.18
C GLY A 137 -9.69 2.38 6.28
N ASN A 138 -9.93 3.57 6.84
CA ASN A 138 -10.05 4.80 6.05
C ASN A 138 -8.67 5.33 5.71
N PHE A 139 -8.57 6.10 4.65
CA PHE A 139 -7.34 6.74 4.23
C PHE A 139 -7.39 8.23 4.54
N SER A 140 -6.38 8.73 5.25
CA SER A 140 -6.29 10.13 5.64
C SER A 140 -4.99 10.76 5.18
N LYS A 141 -5.11 11.90 4.49
CA LYS A 141 -3.95 12.73 4.10
C LYS A 141 -3.13 13.14 5.32
N THR A 142 -3.79 13.40 6.45
CA THR A 142 -3.11 13.75 7.71
C THR A 142 -2.22 12.60 8.20
N HIS A 143 -2.69 11.36 8.11
CA HIS A 143 -1.91 10.19 8.53
C HIS A 143 -0.74 9.93 7.56
N LYS A 144 -1.01 9.99 6.24
CA LYS A 144 0.02 9.93 5.19
C LYS A 144 1.12 10.98 5.43
N ASP A 145 0.74 12.24 5.67
CA ASP A 145 1.68 13.32 5.92
C ASP A 145 2.50 13.08 7.19
N TYR A 146 1.87 12.60 8.26
CA TYR A 146 2.57 12.27 9.50
C TYR A 146 3.63 11.17 9.28
N SER A 147 3.26 10.06 8.64
CA SER A 147 4.21 8.98 8.30
C SER A 147 5.34 9.49 7.40
N LEU A 148 5.02 10.32 6.41
CA LEU A 148 6.01 10.93 5.52
C LEU A 148 6.99 11.84 6.26
N GLN A 149 6.53 12.59 7.27
CA GLN A 149 7.42 13.40 8.11
C GLN A 149 8.40 12.53 8.91
N GLU A 150 7.95 11.40 9.46
CA GLU A 150 8.84 10.48 10.18
C GLU A 150 9.93 9.90 9.25
N VAL A 151 9.56 9.53 8.01
CA VAL A 151 10.53 9.09 7.00
C VAL A 151 11.50 10.23 6.64
N LYS A 152 11.03 11.46 6.45
CA LYS A 152 11.88 12.62 6.14
C LYS A 152 12.94 12.87 7.22
N ARG A 153 12.57 12.77 8.50
CA ARG A 153 13.50 12.92 9.63
C ARG A 153 14.62 11.86 9.58
N ALA A 154 14.29 10.63 9.17
CA ALA A 154 15.27 9.57 8.97
C ALA A 154 16.18 9.84 7.76
N ILE A 155 15.64 10.33 6.64
CA ILE A 155 16.42 10.75 5.46
C ILE A 155 17.44 11.84 5.84
N GLU A 156 17.02 12.85 6.60
CA GLU A 156 17.91 13.93 7.03
C GLU A 156 19.01 13.42 7.98
N PHE A 157 18.69 12.48 8.87
CA PHE A 157 19.69 11.80 9.69
C PHE A 157 20.67 10.98 8.87
N ALA A 158 20.20 10.20 7.91
CA ALA A 158 21.06 9.45 7.00
C ALA A 158 21.97 10.40 6.20
N ALA A 159 21.44 11.53 5.75
CA ALA A 159 22.22 12.53 5.04
C ALA A 159 23.32 13.16 5.92
N ASP A 160 23.04 13.40 7.20
CA ASP A 160 24.00 13.96 8.14
C ASP A 160 25.06 12.94 8.58
N VAL A 161 24.68 11.71 8.86
CA VAL A 161 25.50 10.70 9.55
C VAL A 161 26.08 9.67 8.58
N ALA A 162 25.24 9.05 7.77
CA ALA A 162 25.66 8.03 6.80
C ALA A 162 26.28 8.63 5.54
N LYS A 163 25.95 9.90 5.23
CA LYS A 163 26.36 10.62 4.00
C LYS A 163 25.89 9.93 2.72
N GLY A 164 24.76 9.24 2.78
CA GLY A 164 24.22 8.42 1.69
C GLY A 164 23.72 7.06 2.13
N GLY A 165 23.08 6.33 1.20
CA GLY A 165 22.71 4.93 1.39
C GLY A 165 21.21 4.72 1.59
N PRO A 166 20.80 3.46 1.81
CA PRO A 166 19.40 3.12 2.00
C PRO A 166 18.86 3.70 3.31
N VAL A 167 17.65 4.20 3.21
CA VAL A 167 16.73 4.56 4.29
C VAL A 167 15.58 3.58 4.22
N VAL A 168 15.59 2.59 5.11
CA VAL A 168 14.64 1.49 5.10
C VAL A 168 13.27 1.95 5.63
N VAL A 169 12.20 1.58 4.95
CA VAL A 169 10.82 1.93 5.30
C VAL A 169 9.95 0.68 5.17
N HIS A 170 9.30 0.29 6.27
CA HIS A 170 8.33 -0.80 6.26
C HIS A 170 7.17 -0.51 5.31
N THR A 171 6.87 -1.48 4.46
CA THR A 171 5.60 -1.52 3.74
C THR A 171 4.46 -2.05 4.60
N GLY A 172 3.26 -2.05 4.06
CA GLY A 172 2.04 -2.45 4.77
C GLY A 172 0.88 -1.53 4.41
N GLU A 173 0.67 -1.32 3.12
CA GLU A 173 -0.10 -0.18 2.61
C GLU A 173 -1.59 -0.27 2.94
N PHE A 174 -2.16 -1.46 2.79
CA PHE A 174 -3.57 -1.74 3.07
C PHE A 174 -3.80 -3.24 3.21
N GLN A 175 -4.90 -3.63 3.85
CA GLN A 175 -5.32 -5.02 3.94
C GLN A 175 -6.04 -5.45 2.65
N ARG A 176 -5.80 -6.70 2.24
CA ARG A 176 -6.43 -7.33 1.07
C ARG A 176 -6.74 -8.82 1.34
N PRO A 177 -7.61 -9.46 0.55
CA PRO A 177 -7.64 -10.91 0.45
C PRO A 177 -6.39 -11.44 -0.27
N ILE A 178 -5.86 -12.58 0.18
CA ILE A 178 -4.71 -13.26 -0.44
C ILE A 178 -5.16 -14.19 -1.58
N VAL A 179 -6.27 -14.89 -1.41
CA VAL A 179 -6.82 -15.85 -2.40
C VAL A 179 -7.12 -15.23 -3.77
N ASP A 180 -7.45 -13.93 -3.80
CA ASP A 180 -7.82 -13.22 -5.03
C ASP A 180 -6.72 -12.30 -5.57
N ALA A 181 -5.55 -12.29 -4.94
CA ALA A 181 -4.46 -11.48 -5.42
C ALA A 181 -4.03 -11.96 -6.82
N GLU A 182 -3.67 -11.02 -7.71
CA GLU A 182 -3.33 -11.34 -9.10
C GLU A 182 -2.14 -12.33 -9.16
N TRP A 183 -1.15 -12.17 -8.29
CA TRP A 183 -0.01 -13.09 -8.17
C TRP A 183 -0.38 -14.51 -7.66
N ASN A 184 -1.54 -14.68 -7.01
CA ASN A 184 -2.00 -15.98 -6.50
C ASN A 184 -3.00 -16.65 -7.47
N THR A 185 -3.48 -15.92 -8.48
CA THR A 185 -4.47 -16.40 -9.46
C THR A 185 -3.94 -16.43 -10.88
N THR A 186 -2.72 -15.93 -11.11
CA THR A 186 -2.08 -15.85 -12.43
C THR A 186 -1.81 -17.23 -13.04
N GLU A 187 -2.03 -17.32 -14.37
CA GLU A 187 -1.65 -18.48 -15.16
C GLU A 187 -0.16 -18.48 -15.55
N GLU A 188 0.56 -17.38 -15.30
CA GLU A 188 2.00 -17.26 -15.62
C GLU A 188 2.88 -18.14 -14.73
N GLU A 189 2.44 -18.38 -13.49
CA GLU A 189 3.14 -19.21 -12.50
C GLU A 189 2.21 -20.31 -11.94
N PRO A 190 1.77 -21.25 -12.78
CA PRO A 190 0.71 -22.20 -12.41
C PRO A 190 1.13 -23.16 -11.29
N HIS A 191 2.44 -23.30 -11.03
CA HIS A 191 2.95 -24.11 -9.93
C HIS A 191 2.69 -23.48 -8.55
N PHE A 192 2.64 -22.15 -8.48
CA PHE A 192 2.45 -21.38 -7.24
C PHE A 192 1.06 -20.75 -7.12
N ALA A 193 0.28 -20.72 -8.21
CA ALA A 193 -1.10 -20.26 -8.20
C ALA A 193 -1.98 -21.08 -7.23
N GLY A 194 -2.81 -20.41 -6.45
CA GLY A 194 -3.74 -21.00 -5.48
C GLY A 194 -3.06 -21.66 -4.27
N LYS A 195 -1.77 -21.40 -4.05
CA LYS A 195 -1.01 -21.96 -2.93
C LYS A 195 -1.15 -21.15 -1.65
N PHE A 196 -1.73 -19.96 -1.67
CA PHE A 196 -1.85 -19.13 -0.48
C PHE A 196 -3.30 -18.87 -0.08
N LYS A 197 -3.59 -19.01 1.22
CA LYS A 197 -4.84 -18.59 1.84
C LYS A 197 -4.63 -18.17 3.30
N MET A 198 -5.28 -17.09 3.71
CA MET A 198 -5.19 -16.54 5.05
C MET A 198 -5.95 -17.38 6.07
N TYR A 199 -7.10 -17.92 5.67
CA TYR A 199 -7.96 -18.79 6.49
C TYR A 199 -8.77 -19.72 5.56
N GLU A 200 -9.40 -20.76 6.14
CA GLU A 200 -9.93 -21.88 5.37
C GLU A 200 -11.07 -21.49 4.41
N ASP A 201 -11.95 -20.57 4.83
CA ASP A 201 -13.12 -20.05 4.11
C ASP A 201 -12.89 -18.66 3.46
N GLU A 202 -11.63 -18.27 3.22
CA GLU A 202 -11.29 -16.94 2.65
C GLU A 202 -11.90 -16.71 1.27
N GLU A 203 -11.91 -17.72 0.40
CA GLU A 203 -12.49 -17.62 -0.96
C GLU A 203 -13.96 -17.22 -0.94
N GLU A 204 -14.70 -17.64 0.09
CA GLU A 204 -16.13 -17.34 0.25
C GLU A 204 -16.35 -15.99 0.94
N ARG A 205 -15.47 -15.62 1.87
CA ARG A 205 -15.68 -14.47 2.78
C ARG A 205 -14.87 -13.24 2.44
N ALA A 206 -14.01 -13.31 1.43
CA ALA A 206 -13.21 -12.20 0.97
C ALA A 206 -14.10 -10.96 0.77
N ALA A 207 -13.55 -9.84 1.22
CA ALA A 207 -14.25 -8.58 1.33
C ALA A 207 -13.36 -7.47 0.76
N TRP A 208 -13.95 -6.62 -0.06
CA TRP A 208 -13.28 -5.48 -0.67
C TRP A 208 -13.95 -4.20 -0.23
N ARG A 209 -13.14 -3.16 -0.09
CA ARG A 209 -13.60 -1.85 0.32
C ARG A 209 -13.64 -0.93 -0.88
N VAL A 210 -14.65 -0.07 -0.91
CA VAL A 210 -14.73 1.06 -1.85
C VAL A 210 -14.64 2.34 -1.05
N VAL A 211 -13.85 3.29 -1.52
CA VAL A 211 -13.59 4.56 -0.86
C VAL A 211 -14.13 5.72 -1.68
N ASP A 212 -14.49 6.80 -1.00
CA ASP A 212 -14.72 8.10 -1.64
C ASP A 212 -13.36 8.80 -1.81
N THR A 213 -12.92 8.95 -3.05
CA THR A 213 -11.63 9.55 -3.44
C THR A 213 -11.42 10.99 -2.96
N ARG A 214 -12.49 11.72 -2.62
CA ARG A 214 -12.39 13.09 -2.10
C ARG A 214 -11.97 13.12 -0.63
N THR A 215 -12.42 12.12 0.13
CA THR A 215 -12.27 12.08 1.59
C THR A 215 -11.36 10.96 2.08
N GLY A 216 -11.15 9.91 1.28
CA GLY A 216 -10.50 8.65 1.66
C GLY A 216 -11.34 7.78 2.58
N ALA A 217 -12.61 8.14 2.85
CA ALA A 217 -13.49 7.37 3.71
C ALA A 217 -14.04 6.12 3.01
N VAL A 218 -14.02 4.99 3.71
CA VAL A 218 -14.63 3.74 3.26
C VAL A 218 -16.15 3.90 3.23
N GLN A 219 -16.75 3.69 2.06
CA GLN A 219 -18.19 3.79 1.83
C GLN A 219 -18.89 2.46 2.05
N VAL A 220 -18.29 1.38 1.55
CA VAL A 220 -18.88 0.04 1.64
C VAL A 220 -17.81 -1.04 1.66
N GLU A 221 -18.16 -2.13 2.33
CA GLU A 221 -17.46 -3.40 2.26
C GLU A 221 -18.31 -4.40 1.45
N ALA A 222 -17.88 -4.70 0.23
CA ALA A 222 -18.51 -5.67 -0.66
C ALA A 222 -17.94 -7.06 -0.35
N ARG A 223 -18.82 -8.02 -0.01
CA ARG A 223 -18.42 -9.39 0.36
C ARG A 223 -18.84 -10.38 -0.71
N LYS A 224 -17.96 -11.32 -1.03
CA LYS A 224 -18.20 -12.35 -2.05
C LYS A 224 -19.45 -13.20 -1.79
N ASN A 225 -19.63 -13.65 -0.55
CA ASN A 225 -20.78 -14.47 -0.15
C ASN A 225 -22.12 -13.71 -0.02
N ARG A 226 -22.15 -12.39 -0.24
CA ARG A 226 -23.37 -11.61 -0.09
C ARG A 226 -24.05 -11.41 -1.44
N HIS A 227 -25.18 -12.08 -1.64
CA HIS A 227 -26.02 -11.83 -2.80
C HIS A 227 -26.70 -10.45 -2.73
N VAL A 228 -26.97 -9.90 -3.90
CA VAL A 228 -27.48 -8.54 -4.05
C VAL A 228 -28.73 -8.54 -4.91
N SER A 229 -29.86 -8.14 -4.34
CA SER A 229 -31.10 -7.96 -5.11
C SER A 229 -30.94 -6.83 -6.13
N ARG A 230 -31.18 -7.12 -7.40
CA ARG A 230 -31.22 -6.12 -8.48
C ARG A 230 -32.46 -6.28 -9.35
N PRO A 231 -32.96 -5.19 -9.97
CA PRO A 231 -33.96 -5.34 -11.02
C PRO A 231 -33.33 -6.06 -12.22
N ILE A 232 -34.12 -6.93 -12.86
CA ILE A 232 -33.75 -7.43 -14.18
C ILE A 232 -33.95 -6.28 -15.17
N TRP A 233 -32.90 -5.90 -15.90
CA TRP A 233 -32.98 -4.81 -16.87
C TRP A 233 -33.72 -5.22 -18.14
N ASN A 234 -34.29 -4.22 -18.84
CA ASN A 234 -34.99 -4.41 -20.10
C ASN A 234 -34.00 -4.45 -21.26
N TYR A 235 -33.81 -5.64 -21.83
CA TYR A 235 -32.91 -5.90 -22.95
C TYR A 235 -33.68 -6.04 -24.26
N ALA A 236 -33.00 -5.85 -25.40
CA ALA A 236 -33.59 -6.16 -26.69
C ALA A 236 -33.95 -7.65 -26.79
N GLU A 237 -35.21 -7.98 -27.05
CA GLU A 237 -35.65 -9.37 -27.28
C GLU A 237 -35.75 -9.71 -28.77
N GLN A 238 -35.84 -8.69 -29.62
CA GLN A 238 -36.07 -8.78 -31.06
C GLN A 238 -35.32 -7.65 -31.78
N GLU A 239 -35.79 -7.27 -32.97
CA GLU A 239 -35.32 -6.05 -33.63
C GLU A 239 -35.55 -4.80 -32.74
N TYR A 240 -34.54 -3.95 -32.67
CA TYR A 240 -34.54 -2.72 -31.88
C TYR A 240 -34.07 -1.53 -32.72
N PHE A 241 -34.37 -0.31 -32.27
CA PHE A 241 -33.82 0.91 -32.86
C PHE A 241 -32.51 1.26 -32.18
N ASP A 242 -31.39 1.26 -32.89
CA ASP A 242 -30.08 1.59 -32.33
C ASP A 242 -29.90 3.12 -32.15
N PHE A 243 -28.76 3.55 -31.60
CA PHE A 243 -28.47 4.98 -31.36
C PHE A 243 -28.51 5.85 -32.63
N ASP A 244 -28.31 5.25 -33.81
CA ASP A 244 -28.40 5.89 -35.12
C ASP A 244 -29.86 6.01 -35.64
N GLY A 245 -30.84 5.49 -34.88
CA GLY A 245 -32.25 5.45 -35.24
C GLY A 245 -32.60 4.36 -36.26
N GLN A 246 -31.64 3.53 -36.68
CA GLN A 246 -31.87 2.43 -37.60
C GLN A 246 -32.33 1.18 -36.86
N LYS A 247 -33.18 0.39 -37.53
CA LYS A 247 -33.64 -0.88 -36.98
C LYS A 247 -32.57 -1.94 -37.18
N LYS A 248 -32.14 -2.60 -36.11
CA LYS A 248 -31.12 -3.67 -36.14
C LYS A 248 -31.66 -4.93 -35.49
N GLY A 249 -31.22 -6.09 -35.99
CA GLY A 249 -31.47 -7.39 -35.37
C GLY A 249 -30.42 -7.73 -34.33
N ILE A 250 -30.73 -8.66 -33.42
CA ILE A 250 -29.76 -9.19 -32.45
C ILE A 250 -28.95 -10.27 -33.16
N THR A 251 -27.63 -10.13 -33.14
CA THR A 251 -26.70 -11.06 -33.80
C THR A 251 -25.83 -11.85 -32.83
N HIS A 252 -25.65 -11.35 -31.60
CA HIS A 252 -24.77 -11.94 -30.59
C HIS A 252 -25.44 -11.97 -29.22
N PHE A 253 -25.07 -12.96 -28.41
CA PHE A 253 -25.52 -13.13 -27.03
C PHE A 253 -24.32 -13.44 -26.15
N ASP A 254 -24.40 -13.04 -24.89
CA ASP A 254 -23.43 -13.47 -23.87
C ASP A 254 -23.75 -14.88 -23.35
N ASP A 255 -22.93 -15.37 -22.41
CA ASP A 255 -23.06 -16.71 -21.82
C ASP A 255 -24.38 -16.93 -21.06
N LYS A 256 -25.09 -15.84 -20.72
CA LYS A 256 -26.39 -15.85 -20.06
C LYS A 256 -27.56 -15.63 -21.03
N GLY A 257 -27.30 -15.58 -22.33
CA GLY A 257 -28.31 -15.35 -23.35
C GLY A 257 -28.82 -13.90 -23.41
N ARG A 258 -28.08 -12.93 -22.87
CA ARG A 258 -28.38 -11.50 -22.97
C ARG A 258 -27.83 -10.94 -24.28
N PRO A 259 -28.56 -10.04 -24.97
CA PRO A 259 -28.14 -9.51 -26.27
C PRO A 259 -26.94 -8.57 -26.12
N ILE A 260 -25.92 -8.79 -26.94
CA ILE A 260 -24.73 -7.93 -27.02
C ILE A 260 -24.53 -7.43 -28.45
N ASP A 261 -23.94 -6.23 -28.59
CA ASP A 261 -23.51 -5.72 -29.89
C ASP A 261 -22.17 -6.34 -30.33
N GLU A 262 -21.72 -6.02 -31.56
CA GLU A 262 -20.48 -6.54 -32.14
C GLU A 262 -19.21 -6.18 -31.33
N ARG A 263 -19.33 -5.20 -30.42
CA ARG A 263 -18.24 -4.73 -29.55
C ARG A 263 -18.36 -5.32 -28.14
N GLY A 264 -19.39 -6.13 -27.88
CA GLY A 264 -19.61 -6.82 -26.60
C GLY A 264 -20.45 -6.04 -25.59
N PHE A 265 -21.06 -4.90 -25.97
CA PHE A 265 -21.93 -4.13 -25.07
C PHE A 265 -23.32 -4.72 -25.00
N LEU A 266 -23.87 -4.81 -23.78
CA LEU A 266 -25.28 -5.14 -23.59
C LEU A 266 -26.21 -4.15 -24.31
N ILE A 267 -27.25 -4.69 -24.93
CA ILE A 267 -28.25 -3.91 -25.67
C ILE A 267 -29.47 -3.66 -24.77
N TYR A 268 -29.42 -2.57 -24.00
CA TYR A 268 -30.55 -2.07 -23.21
C TYR A 268 -31.54 -1.32 -24.09
N VAL A 269 -32.85 -1.52 -23.87
CA VAL A 269 -33.90 -0.81 -24.59
C VAL A 269 -34.95 -0.21 -23.66
N ASP A 270 -35.52 0.93 -24.05
CA ASP A 270 -36.71 1.47 -23.40
C ASP A 270 -37.95 0.59 -23.66
N TYR A 271 -39.08 0.95 -23.06
CA TYR A 271 -40.36 0.24 -23.26
C TYR A 271 -40.93 0.38 -24.68
N PHE A 272 -40.25 1.11 -25.58
CA PHE A 272 -40.62 1.33 -26.98
C PHE A 272 -39.63 0.69 -27.96
N GLY A 273 -38.68 -0.10 -27.47
CA GLY A 273 -37.69 -0.81 -28.30
C GLY A 273 -36.56 0.07 -28.83
N LYS A 274 -36.33 1.25 -28.25
CA LYS A 274 -35.18 2.10 -28.58
C LYS A 274 -34.01 1.80 -27.67
N ARG A 275 -32.81 1.66 -28.23
CA ARG A 275 -31.58 1.46 -27.48
C ARG A 275 -31.30 2.67 -26.60
N ILE A 276 -30.93 2.39 -25.36
CA ILE A 276 -30.61 3.39 -24.34
C ILE A 276 -29.24 3.10 -23.72
N GLU A 277 -28.60 4.14 -23.18
CA GLU A 277 -27.34 4.01 -22.45
C GLU A 277 -27.56 3.27 -21.11
N SER A 278 -26.50 2.64 -20.59
CA SER A 278 -26.60 1.85 -19.36
C SER A 278 -26.95 2.71 -18.15
N GLU A 279 -26.59 4.00 -18.12
CA GLU A 279 -26.92 4.97 -17.06
C GLU A 279 -28.43 5.20 -16.88
N VAL A 280 -29.20 5.00 -17.95
CA VAL A 280 -30.64 5.29 -18.01
C VAL A 280 -31.47 4.03 -18.25
N ARG A 281 -30.86 2.85 -18.09
CA ARG A 281 -31.51 1.55 -18.27
C ARG A 281 -32.75 1.41 -17.39
N VAL A 282 -33.78 0.77 -17.95
CA VAL A 282 -35.09 0.60 -17.29
C VAL A 282 -35.32 -0.85 -16.88
N PRO A 283 -36.01 -1.11 -15.76
CA PRO A 283 -36.30 -2.47 -15.30
C PRO A 283 -37.35 -3.13 -16.18
N LYS A 284 -37.25 -4.46 -16.33
CA LYS A 284 -38.24 -5.29 -17.02
C LYS A 284 -39.50 -5.43 -16.17
N TYR A 285 -40.63 -5.07 -16.76
CA TYR A 285 -41.95 -5.22 -16.15
C TYR A 285 -42.52 -6.62 -16.45
N ASP A 286 -43.16 -7.25 -15.47
CA ASP A 286 -43.93 -8.48 -15.67
C ASP A 286 -45.42 -8.14 -15.75
N ASP A 287 -45.98 -8.20 -16.96
CA ASP A 287 -47.41 -7.92 -17.18
C ASP A 287 -48.33 -8.94 -16.51
N GLU A 288 -47.90 -10.20 -16.39
CA GLU A 288 -48.71 -11.26 -15.77
C GLU A 288 -48.70 -11.13 -14.25
N ALA A 289 -47.53 -10.81 -13.67
CA ALA A 289 -47.35 -10.72 -12.23
C ALA A 289 -47.64 -9.31 -11.66
N GLY A 290 -47.78 -8.29 -12.51
CA GLY A 290 -48.14 -6.92 -12.13
C GLY A 290 -47.05 -6.13 -11.40
N HIS A 291 -45.79 -6.58 -11.44
CA HIS A 291 -44.67 -5.94 -10.76
C HIS A 291 -43.36 -6.07 -11.56
N PHE A 292 -42.35 -5.27 -11.20
CA PHE A 292 -41.03 -5.34 -11.83
C PHE A 292 -40.27 -6.59 -11.38
N LYS A 293 -39.56 -7.22 -12.32
CA LYS A 293 -38.75 -8.41 -12.05
C LYS A 293 -37.47 -8.05 -11.31
N SER A 294 -37.06 -8.91 -10.39
CA SER A 294 -35.78 -8.82 -9.68
C SER A 294 -35.05 -10.16 -9.66
N GLU A 295 -33.73 -10.10 -9.54
CA GLU A 295 -32.84 -11.24 -9.42
C GLU A 295 -31.84 -11.04 -8.28
N GLN A 296 -31.26 -12.14 -7.80
CA GLN A 296 -30.17 -12.12 -6.84
C GLN A 296 -28.85 -12.24 -7.61
N LEU A 297 -28.07 -11.16 -7.64
CA LEU A 297 -26.74 -11.18 -8.25
C LEU A 297 -25.72 -11.80 -7.29
N THR A 298 -24.87 -12.65 -7.86
CA THR A 298 -23.69 -13.25 -7.24
C THR A 298 -22.44 -12.40 -7.50
N TRP A 299 -21.31 -12.75 -6.88
CA TRP A 299 -20.04 -12.06 -7.14
C TRP A 299 -19.57 -12.19 -8.60
N GLU A 300 -19.81 -13.33 -9.25
CA GLU A 300 -19.50 -13.53 -10.67
C GLU A 300 -20.33 -12.60 -11.57
N ASP A 301 -21.57 -12.30 -11.15
CA ASP A 301 -22.41 -11.33 -11.86
C ASP A 301 -21.86 -9.92 -11.72
N LEU A 302 -21.37 -9.56 -10.53
CA LEU A 302 -20.72 -8.28 -10.29
C LEU A 302 -19.40 -8.14 -11.05
N LYS A 303 -18.63 -9.22 -11.20
CA LYS A 303 -17.46 -9.25 -12.10
C LYS A 303 -17.86 -8.97 -13.54
N TYR A 304 -18.94 -9.59 -14.01
CA TYR A 304 -19.46 -9.34 -15.35
C TYR A 304 -19.92 -7.87 -15.51
N GLU A 305 -20.65 -7.32 -14.55
CA GLU A 305 -21.06 -5.91 -14.56
C GLU A 305 -19.84 -4.97 -14.59
N ALA A 306 -18.82 -5.26 -13.78
CA ALA A 306 -17.57 -4.49 -13.78
C ALA A 306 -16.83 -4.57 -15.12
N ASN A 307 -16.88 -5.71 -15.81
CA ASN A 307 -16.33 -5.85 -17.16
C ASN A 307 -17.10 -5.01 -18.19
N GLN A 308 -18.44 -4.98 -18.11
CA GLN A 308 -19.25 -4.10 -18.97
C GLN A 308 -18.93 -2.62 -18.72
N MET A 309 -18.85 -2.20 -17.45
CA MET A 309 -18.43 -0.84 -17.07
C MET A 309 -17.01 -0.52 -17.55
N THR A 310 -16.10 -1.50 -17.52
CA THR A 310 -14.73 -1.35 -18.05
C THR A 310 -14.73 -1.11 -19.56
N LEU A 311 -15.55 -1.85 -20.32
CA LEU A 311 -15.71 -1.61 -21.76
C LEU A 311 -16.24 -0.20 -22.04
N GLU A 312 -17.22 0.26 -21.27
CA GLU A 312 -17.79 1.61 -21.40
C GLU A 312 -16.76 2.70 -21.11
N ALA A 313 -16.00 2.53 -20.02
CA ALA A 313 -14.93 3.45 -19.63
C ALA A 313 -13.84 3.52 -20.71
N ARG A 314 -13.44 2.38 -21.29
CA ARG A 314 -12.46 2.31 -22.38
C ARG A 314 -12.97 2.98 -23.65
N GLU A 315 -14.21 2.71 -24.06
CA GLU A 315 -14.80 3.36 -25.23
C GLU A 315 -14.84 4.87 -25.07
N MET A 316 -15.30 5.36 -23.91
CA MET A 316 -15.37 6.80 -23.66
C MET A 316 -13.99 7.46 -23.64
N TRP A 317 -13.00 6.81 -23.03
CA TRP A 317 -11.62 7.30 -23.04
C TRP A 317 -11.03 7.34 -24.45
N ARG A 318 -11.28 6.33 -25.29
CA ARG A 318 -10.85 6.32 -26.70
C ARG A 318 -11.47 7.47 -27.49
N LYS A 319 -12.80 7.66 -27.38
CA LYS A 319 -13.50 8.80 -28.00
C LYS A 319 -12.92 10.14 -27.59
N TRP A 320 -12.49 10.29 -26.34
CA TRP A 320 -11.81 11.50 -25.89
C TRP A 320 -10.43 11.66 -26.52
N LYS A 321 -9.61 10.60 -26.55
CA LYS A 321 -8.29 10.62 -27.21
C LYS A 321 -8.38 10.91 -28.70
N ASP A 322 -9.42 10.43 -29.36
CA ASP A 322 -9.68 10.63 -30.78
C ASP A 322 -10.31 12.01 -31.09
N GLY A 323 -10.67 12.79 -30.05
CA GLY A 323 -11.25 14.11 -30.18
C GLY A 323 -12.75 14.13 -30.50
N GLU A 324 -13.43 12.98 -30.44
CA GLU A 324 -14.89 12.87 -30.64
C GLU A 324 -15.69 13.48 -29.48
N ILE A 325 -15.13 13.48 -28.26
CA ILE A 325 -15.71 14.13 -27.08
C ILE A 325 -14.72 15.08 -26.43
N SER A 326 -15.24 16.13 -25.79
CA SER A 326 -14.41 17.09 -25.07
C SER A 326 -13.90 16.52 -23.74
N LYS A 327 -12.82 17.11 -23.22
CA LYS A 327 -12.27 16.78 -21.90
C LYS A 327 -13.31 17.01 -20.79
N GLU A 328 -14.09 18.08 -20.91
CA GLU A 328 -15.15 18.44 -19.96
C GLU A 328 -16.22 17.34 -19.93
N LYS A 329 -16.62 16.83 -21.09
CA LYS A 329 -17.61 15.74 -21.18
C LYS A 329 -17.11 14.44 -20.53
N LEU A 330 -15.82 14.13 -20.66
CA LEU A 330 -15.23 12.98 -19.96
C LEU A 330 -15.18 13.20 -18.44
N LEU A 331 -14.81 14.40 -17.99
CA LEU A 331 -14.77 14.73 -16.55
C LEU A 331 -16.16 14.78 -15.90
N GLU A 332 -17.19 15.16 -16.65
CA GLU A 332 -18.59 15.09 -16.20
C GLU A 332 -19.15 13.66 -16.19
N SER A 333 -18.48 12.71 -16.84
CA SER A 333 -18.88 11.30 -16.79
C SER A 333 -18.36 10.63 -15.52
N ARG A 334 -18.93 9.49 -15.18
CA ARG A 334 -18.42 8.60 -14.11
C ARG A 334 -17.05 8.00 -14.41
N TRP A 335 -16.57 8.12 -15.65
CA TRP A 335 -15.27 7.61 -16.09
C TRP A 335 -14.18 8.69 -16.11
N GLY A 336 -14.49 9.91 -15.67
CA GLY A 336 -13.55 11.03 -15.58
C GLY A 336 -12.27 10.70 -14.79
N ARG A 337 -12.35 9.79 -13.81
CA ARG A 337 -11.19 9.31 -13.03
C ARG A 337 -10.08 8.66 -13.88
N PHE A 338 -10.40 8.17 -15.08
CA PHE A 338 -9.43 7.52 -15.97
C PHE A 338 -8.72 8.47 -16.93
N ILE A 339 -8.88 9.79 -16.76
CA ILE A 339 -8.29 10.78 -17.67
C ILE A 339 -6.77 10.71 -17.76
N GLU A 340 -6.10 10.31 -16.67
CA GLU A 340 -4.64 10.16 -16.58
C GLU A 340 -4.16 8.76 -16.95
N ALA A 341 -5.04 7.84 -17.35
CA ALA A 341 -4.65 6.51 -17.80
C ALA A 341 -3.71 6.62 -19.02
N GLU A 342 -2.66 5.80 -19.04
CA GLU A 342 -1.63 5.83 -20.09
C GLU A 342 -2.10 5.10 -21.35
N SER A 343 -2.90 4.06 -21.16
CA SER A 343 -3.56 3.31 -22.24
C SER A 343 -4.89 2.75 -21.76
N ASP A 344 -5.70 2.29 -22.69
CA ASP A 344 -6.98 1.62 -22.43
C ASP A 344 -6.84 0.34 -21.59
N ASN A 345 -5.72 -0.38 -21.71
CA ASN A 345 -5.43 -1.56 -20.89
C ASN A 345 -5.31 -1.24 -19.39
N HIS A 346 -4.94 -0.01 -19.03
CA HIS A 346 -4.88 0.44 -17.64
C HIS A 346 -6.24 0.89 -17.08
N ILE A 347 -7.30 0.86 -17.90
CA ILE A 347 -8.67 1.16 -17.47
C ILE A 347 -9.32 -0.15 -17.07
N LYS A 348 -9.68 -0.25 -15.78
CA LYS A 348 -10.33 -1.41 -15.17
C LYS A 348 -11.27 -0.91 -14.07
N VAL A 349 -12.54 -1.29 -14.16
CA VAL A 349 -13.52 -1.15 -13.08
C VAL A 349 -13.54 -2.47 -12.33
N ARG A 350 -13.47 -2.43 -10.99
CA ARG A 350 -13.42 -3.63 -10.15
C ARG A 350 -14.82 -4.06 -9.67
N PRO A 351 -15.05 -5.34 -9.34
CA PRO A 351 -16.36 -5.86 -8.96
C PRO A 351 -17.00 -5.13 -7.77
N GLU A 352 -16.21 -4.76 -6.77
CA GLU A 352 -16.65 -3.98 -5.61
C GLU A 352 -17.12 -2.58 -5.99
N GLU A 353 -16.49 -1.95 -6.98
CA GLU A 353 -16.90 -0.65 -7.51
C GLU A 353 -18.24 -0.78 -8.22
N ALA A 354 -18.39 -1.79 -9.09
CA ALA A 354 -19.65 -2.07 -9.79
C ALA A 354 -20.80 -2.29 -8.81
N TYR A 355 -20.56 -3.02 -7.72
CA TYR A 355 -21.54 -3.21 -6.65
C TYR A 355 -22.05 -1.89 -6.05
N LEU A 356 -21.15 -0.96 -5.72
CA LEU A 356 -21.54 0.33 -5.15
C LEU A 356 -22.16 1.25 -6.22
N ILE A 357 -21.58 1.31 -7.42
CA ILE A 357 -22.11 2.07 -8.56
C ILE A 357 -23.57 1.68 -8.82
N ALA A 358 -23.84 0.38 -8.98
CA ALA A 358 -25.20 -0.11 -9.25
C ALA A 358 -26.19 0.21 -8.12
N THR A 359 -25.72 0.20 -6.87
CA THR A 359 -26.54 0.60 -5.70
C THR A 359 -26.89 2.08 -5.78
N LEU A 360 -25.91 2.94 -6.02
CA LEU A 360 -26.10 4.37 -6.15
C LEU A 360 -26.94 4.75 -7.37
N GLU A 361 -26.80 4.04 -8.49
CA GLU A 361 -27.65 4.21 -9.67
C GLU A 361 -29.12 3.92 -9.36
N THR A 362 -29.38 2.84 -8.61
CA THR A 362 -30.73 2.46 -8.19
C THR A 362 -31.33 3.53 -7.27
N ASN A 363 -30.54 4.01 -6.30
CA ASN A 363 -30.96 5.11 -5.41
C ASN A 363 -31.24 6.39 -6.21
N ALA A 364 -30.36 6.75 -7.14
CA ALA A 364 -30.54 7.91 -8.00
C ALA A 364 -31.80 7.77 -8.86
N ALA A 365 -32.08 6.58 -9.42
CA ALA A 365 -33.29 6.32 -10.19
C ALA A 365 -34.56 6.43 -9.33
N ASN A 366 -34.54 5.90 -8.11
CA ASN A 366 -35.66 6.03 -7.17
C ASN A 366 -35.96 7.49 -6.84
N SER A 367 -34.93 8.27 -6.49
CA SER A 367 -35.07 9.69 -6.20
C SER A 367 -35.54 10.49 -7.42
N ARG A 368 -35.05 10.19 -8.63
CA ARG A 368 -35.61 10.78 -9.87
C ARG A 368 -37.09 10.45 -10.05
N GLY A 369 -37.49 9.20 -9.81
CA GLY A 369 -38.89 8.77 -9.86
C GLY A 369 -39.79 9.58 -8.93
N TRP A 370 -39.37 9.76 -7.67
CA TRP A 370 -40.09 10.61 -6.71
C TRP A 370 -40.09 12.08 -7.10
N SER A 371 -38.98 12.59 -7.66
CA SER A 371 -38.92 13.96 -8.18
C SER A 371 -39.95 14.17 -9.28
N HIS A 372 -40.10 13.22 -10.22
CA HIS A 372 -41.10 13.30 -11.27
C HIS A 372 -42.52 13.20 -10.71
N TYR A 373 -42.75 12.32 -9.73
CA TYR A 373 -44.06 12.18 -9.07
C TYR A 373 -44.48 13.48 -8.36
N TYR A 374 -43.61 14.07 -7.54
CA TYR A 374 -43.92 15.31 -6.82
C TYR A 374 -43.97 16.53 -7.73
N GLY A 375 -43.16 16.55 -8.79
CA GLY A 375 -43.14 17.63 -9.78
C GLY A 375 -44.28 17.56 -10.80
N ALA A 376 -45.02 16.43 -10.86
CA ALA A 376 -46.14 16.27 -11.77
C ALA A 376 -47.21 17.33 -11.48
N GLY A 377 -47.67 18.04 -12.51
CA GLY A 377 -48.68 19.07 -12.33
C GLY A 377 -48.14 20.43 -11.85
N PHE A 378 -46.82 20.60 -11.71
CA PHE A 378 -46.24 21.85 -11.17
C PHE A 378 -46.52 23.04 -12.08
N SER A 379 -46.29 22.90 -13.39
CA SER A 379 -46.57 23.97 -14.35
C SER A 379 -48.06 24.32 -14.39
N GLU A 380 -48.93 23.31 -14.34
CA GLU A 380 -50.38 23.49 -14.28
C GLU A 380 -50.79 24.21 -12.99
N SER A 381 -50.14 23.90 -11.86
CA SER A 381 -50.40 24.55 -10.56
C SER A 381 -49.99 26.02 -10.59
N VAL A 382 -48.84 26.35 -11.19
CA VAL A 382 -48.37 27.72 -11.39
C VAL A 382 -49.36 28.51 -12.25
N ASP A 383 -49.82 27.93 -13.35
CA ASP A 383 -50.76 28.59 -14.26
C ASP A 383 -52.16 28.73 -13.67
N LEU A 384 -52.64 27.73 -12.92
CA LEU A 384 -53.87 27.81 -12.15
C LEU A 384 -53.79 28.94 -11.13
N LEU A 385 -52.67 29.06 -10.41
CA LEU A 385 -52.49 30.09 -9.41
C LEU A 385 -52.55 31.50 -10.03
N LYS A 386 -51.86 31.73 -11.16
CA LYS A 386 -51.94 32.99 -11.92
C LYS A 386 -53.38 33.32 -12.34
N LYS A 387 -54.17 32.31 -12.75
CA LYS A 387 -55.58 32.48 -13.13
C LYS A 387 -56.46 32.82 -11.92
N LEU A 388 -56.26 32.12 -10.79
CA LEU A 388 -57.00 32.36 -9.55
C LEU A 388 -56.71 33.74 -8.96
N GLU A 389 -55.45 34.20 -8.98
CA GLU A 389 -55.10 35.55 -8.51
C GLU A 389 -55.77 36.64 -9.37
N LYS A 390 -55.80 36.47 -10.70
CA LYS A 390 -56.56 37.38 -11.59
C LYS A 390 -58.06 37.35 -11.30
N ALA A 391 -58.64 36.16 -11.11
CA ALA A 391 -60.06 36.02 -10.80
C ALA A 391 -60.41 36.66 -9.46
N TYR A 392 -59.55 36.51 -8.45
CA TYR A 392 -59.71 37.14 -7.13
C TYR A 392 -59.85 38.66 -7.25
N GLU A 393 -58.96 39.31 -8.01
CA GLU A 393 -59.00 40.76 -8.21
C GLU A 393 -60.28 41.23 -8.92
N VAL A 394 -60.79 40.46 -9.89
CA VAL A 394 -62.04 40.78 -10.60
C VAL A 394 -63.24 40.66 -9.65
N TYR A 395 -63.37 39.53 -8.96
CA TYR A 395 -64.51 39.31 -8.04
C TYR A 395 -64.47 40.24 -6.83
N LYS A 396 -63.28 40.58 -6.33
CA LYS A 396 -63.11 41.57 -5.27
C LYS A 396 -63.67 42.93 -5.68
N LYS A 397 -63.35 43.41 -6.89
CA LYS A 397 -63.93 44.66 -7.41
C LYS A 397 -65.45 44.59 -7.52
N ILE A 398 -66.00 43.49 -8.03
CA ILE A 398 -67.44 43.30 -8.17
C ILE A 398 -68.12 43.33 -6.79
N GLU A 399 -67.62 42.55 -5.83
CA GLU A 399 -68.12 42.49 -4.46
C GLU A 399 -67.99 43.82 -3.72
N ASP A 400 -66.97 44.64 -4.01
CA ASP A 400 -66.78 45.98 -3.44
C ASP A 400 -67.71 47.04 -4.05
N THR A 401 -68.18 46.85 -5.29
CA THR A 401 -69.01 47.82 -6.03
C THR A 401 -70.53 47.59 -5.98
N ILE A 402 -70.99 46.40 -5.61
CA ILE A 402 -72.42 46.05 -5.53
C ILE A 402 -73.07 46.57 -4.24
N ASP A 403 -74.33 47.01 -4.34
CA ASP A 403 -75.13 47.48 -3.21
C ASP A 403 -75.36 46.40 -2.14
N HIS A 404 -75.42 46.81 -0.87
CA HIS A 404 -75.45 45.89 0.26
C HIS A 404 -76.71 44.99 0.27
N GLU A 405 -77.83 45.42 -0.31
CA GLU A 405 -79.06 44.61 -0.40
C GLU A 405 -78.99 43.55 -1.51
N GLU A 406 -78.08 43.67 -2.48
CA GLU A 406 -77.94 42.76 -3.62
C GLU A 406 -76.75 41.79 -3.50
N LYS A 407 -75.83 42.02 -2.55
CA LYS A 407 -74.63 41.19 -2.34
C LYS A 407 -74.91 39.69 -2.17
N TRP A 408 -76.04 39.31 -1.58
CA TRP A 408 -76.40 37.90 -1.36
C TRP A 408 -76.53 37.11 -2.67
N GLN A 409 -76.83 37.78 -3.79
CA GLN A 409 -76.98 37.13 -5.11
C GLN A 409 -75.65 36.61 -5.67
N LEU A 410 -74.51 37.09 -5.15
CA LEU A 410 -73.18 36.66 -5.56
C LEU A 410 -72.74 35.35 -4.87
N LEU A 411 -73.44 34.93 -3.82
CA LEU A 411 -73.10 33.72 -3.07
C LEU A 411 -73.10 32.49 -3.99
N ARG A 412 -72.04 31.69 -3.87
CA ARG A 412 -71.91 30.43 -4.59
C ARG A 412 -71.94 29.29 -3.58
N GLN A 413 -72.67 28.23 -3.93
CA GLN A 413 -72.63 26.99 -3.17
C GLN A 413 -71.27 26.31 -3.38
N VAL A 414 -70.61 25.95 -2.30
CA VAL A 414 -69.35 25.20 -2.34
C VAL A 414 -69.68 23.71 -2.19
N PRO A 415 -69.35 22.86 -3.19
CA PRO A 415 -69.49 21.42 -3.05
C PRO A 415 -68.63 20.91 -1.90
N GLN A 416 -69.23 20.27 -0.90
CA GLN A 416 -68.54 19.64 0.24
C GLN A 416 -68.31 18.15 -0.05
N ARG A 417 -67.22 17.58 0.49
CA ARG A 417 -67.07 16.10 0.54
C ARG A 417 -68.18 15.55 1.45
N PHE A 418 -68.83 14.46 1.01
CA PHE A 418 -70.01 13.88 1.67
C PHE A 418 -71.22 14.83 1.69
N SER A 419 -71.58 15.33 0.50
CA SER A 419 -72.78 16.16 0.27
C SER A 419 -74.08 15.57 0.81
N ASP A 420 -74.12 14.25 1.02
CA ASP A 420 -75.27 13.52 1.55
C ASP A 420 -75.40 13.62 3.08
N LEU A 421 -74.33 14.04 3.77
CA LEU A 421 -74.25 14.12 5.24
C LEU A 421 -74.00 15.55 5.74
N ILE A 422 -73.46 16.43 4.90
CA ILE A 422 -73.11 17.81 5.27
C ILE A 422 -73.79 18.77 4.28
N PRO A 423 -74.69 19.66 4.74
CA PRO A 423 -75.35 20.62 3.85
C PRO A 423 -74.34 21.59 3.22
N PRO A 424 -74.49 21.94 1.92
CA PRO A 424 -73.56 22.81 1.22
C PRO A 424 -73.55 24.22 1.82
N GLU A 425 -72.36 24.75 2.07
CA GLU A 425 -72.17 26.11 2.57
C GLU A 425 -72.16 27.10 1.40
N ALA A 426 -72.81 28.26 1.57
CA ALA A 426 -72.79 29.35 0.61
C ALA A 426 -71.69 30.36 0.99
N LYS A 427 -70.65 30.48 0.15
CA LYS A 427 -69.55 31.42 0.37
C LYS A 427 -69.49 32.46 -0.76
N TYR A 428 -68.93 33.63 -0.46
CA TYR A 428 -68.64 34.63 -1.50
C TYR A 428 -67.54 34.13 -2.45
N PRO A 429 -67.61 34.43 -3.75
CA PRO A 429 -66.59 34.08 -4.73
C PRO A 429 -65.16 34.41 -4.28
N THR A 430 -64.92 35.59 -3.69
CA THR A 430 -63.60 35.95 -3.16
C THR A 430 -63.10 35.00 -2.06
N ALA A 431 -63.97 34.55 -1.16
CA ALA A 431 -63.62 33.61 -0.09
C ALA A 431 -63.27 32.22 -0.65
N ILE A 432 -64.04 31.76 -1.64
CA ILE A 432 -63.80 30.50 -2.35
C ILE A 432 -62.46 30.56 -3.10
N ILE A 433 -62.23 31.62 -3.88
CA ILE A 433 -60.99 31.80 -4.63
C ILE A 433 -59.80 31.92 -3.69
N LYS A 434 -59.92 32.60 -2.55
CA LYS A 434 -58.84 32.72 -1.56
C LYS A 434 -58.50 31.38 -0.91
N GLU A 435 -59.50 30.52 -0.67
CA GLU A 435 -59.29 29.14 -0.20
C GLU A 435 -58.56 28.31 -1.26
N GLN A 436 -59.02 28.36 -2.52
CA GLN A 436 -58.38 27.69 -3.66
C GLN A 436 -56.95 28.16 -3.92
N ILE A 437 -56.66 29.47 -3.80
CA ILE A 437 -55.31 30.04 -3.88
C ILE A 437 -54.42 29.45 -2.79
N ARG A 438 -54.92 29.33 -1.56
CA ARG A 438 -54.16 28.77 -0.44
C ARG A 438 -53.82 27.31 -0.66
N GLU A 439 -54.78 26.50 -1.10
CA GLU A 439 -54.59 25.10 -1.44
C GLU A 439 -53.63 24.91 -2.62
N ALA A 440 -53.78 25.73 -3.67
CA ALA A 440 -52.89 25.71 -4.83
C ALA A 440 -51.46 26.12 -4.45
N LYS A 441 -51.29 27.16 -3.62
CA LYS A 441 -49.97 27.55 -3.08
C LYS A 441 -49.35 26.43 -2.24
N GLY A 442 -50.12 25.81 -1.34
CA GLY A 442 -49.65 24.69 -0.52
C GLY A 442 -49.17 23.51 -1.37
N ARG A 443 -49.97 23.10 -2.37
CA ARG A 443 -49.58 22.04 -3.32
C ARG A 443 -48.35 22.41 -4.13
N MET A 444 -48.27 23.65 -4.63
CA MET A 444 -47.14 24.14 -5.40
C MET A 444 -45.85 24.15 -4.56
N SER A 445 -45.89 24.67 -3.33
CA SER A 445 -44.75 24.68 -2.41
C SER A 445 -44.30 23.27 -2.06
N GLN A 446 -45.24 22.36 -1.75
CA GLN A 446 -44.93 20.96 -1.51
C GLN A 446 -44.25 20.31 -2.72
N ALA A 447 -44.82 20.48 -3.92
CA ALA A 447 -44.25 19.96 -5.16
C ALA A 447 -42.85 20.51 -5.41
N GLN A 448 -42.64 21.82 -5.22
CA GLN A 448 -41.35 22.48 -5.38
C GLN A 448 -40.30 21.90 -4.43
N GLU A 449 -40.58 21.89 -3.12
CA GLU A 449 -39.62 21.46 -2.10
C GLU A 449 -39.33 19.96 -2.22
N ALA A 450 -40.36 19.14 -2.40
CA ALA A 450 -40.21 17.68 -2.49
C ALA A 450 -39.51 17.27 -3.80
N ALA A 451 -39.90 17.82 -4.95
CA ALA A 451 -39.27 17.48 -6.22
C ALA A 451 -37.82 17.96 -6.27
N ALA A 452 -37.54 19.20 -5.86
CA ALA A 452 -36.16 19.72 -5.86
C ALA A 452 -35.25 18.93 -4.91
N SER A 453 -35.74 18.55 -3.72
CA SER A 453 -35.00 17.74 -2.77
C SER A 453 -34.68 16.35 -3.32
N GLN A 454 -35.66 15.68 -3.92
CA GLN A 454 -35.47 14.36 -4.53
C GLN A 454 -34.53 14.42 -5.74
N TRP A 455 -34.61 15.47 -6.56
CA TRP A 455 -33.65 15.67 -7.66
C TRP A 455 -32.23 15.90 -7.13
N ALA A 456 -32.07 16.71 -6.07
CA ALA A 456 -30.77 16.94 -5.44
C ALA A 456 -30.16 15.64 -4.89
N GLN A 457 -30.95 14.78 -4.25
CA GLN A 457 -30.49 13.45 -3.79
C GLN A 457 -30.03 12.56 -4.96
N ALA A 458 -30.73 12.62 -6.10
CA ALA A 458 -30.32 11.88 -7.28
C ALA A 458 -28.98 12.37 -7.85
N GLU A 459 -28.77 13.68 -7.87
CA GLU A 459 -27.50 14.28 -8.31
C GLU A 459 -26.36 14.02 -7.31
N GLU A 460 -26.63 14.00 -6.01
CA GLU A 460 -25.62 13.64 -4.99
C GLU A 460 -25.18 12.18 -5.10
N ALA A 461 -26.10 11.26 -5.39
CA ALA A 461 -25.76 9.87 -5.69
C ALA A 461 -24.90 9.74 -6.96
N ARG A 462 -25.21 10.51 -8.01
CA ARG A 462 -24.39 10.58 -9.24
C ARG A 462 -23.01 11.17 -8.99
N GLU A 463 -22.94 12.22 -8.19
CA GLU A 463 -21.66 12.83 -7.82
C GLU A 463 -20.82 11.83 -7.01
N THR A 464 -21.43 11.09 -6.09
CA THR A 464 -20.74 10.02 -5.37
C THR A 464 -20.19 8.97 -6.33
N ILE A 465 -20.97 8.52 -7.32
CA ILE A 465 -20.51 7.56 -8.35
C ILE A 465 -19.22 8.04 -9.06
N ARG A 466 -19.08 9.34 -9.32
CA ARG A 466 -17.87 9.89 -9.98
C ARG A 466 -16.61 9.81 -9.11
N HIS A 467 -16.79 9.76 -7.79
CA HIS A 467 -15.70 9.84 -6.81
C HIS A 467 -15.49 8.54 -6.04
N ILE A 468 -16.08 7.42 -6.44
CA ILE A 468 -15.79 6.13 -5.81
C ILE A 468 -14.72 5.35 -6.56
N GLU A 469 -13.88 4.66 -5.79
CA GLU A 469 -12.79 3.83 -6.29
C GLU A 469 -12.53 2.69 -5.31
N SER A 470 -12.06 1.55 -5.81
CA SER A 470 -11.57 0.45 -4.98
C SER A 470 -10.48 0.95 -4.04
N ALA A 471 -10.58 0.56 -2.77
CA ALA A 471 -9.60 0.91 -1.75
C ALA A 471 -8.18 0.51 -2.16
N GLU A 472 -8.01 -0.64 -2.82
CA GLU A 472 -6.70 -1.11 -3.28
C GLU A 472 -6.10 -0.17 -4.33
N THR A 473 -6.92 0.28 -5.29
CA THR A 473 -6.45 1.17 -6.38
C THR A 473 -6.13 2.56 -5.83
N TYR A 474 -7.00 3.08 -4.96
CA TYR A 474 -6.77 4.36 -4.28
C TYR A 474 -5.50 4.31 -3.42
N ALA A 475 -5.37 3.30 -2.56
CA ALA A 475 -4.27 3.17 -1.62
C ALA A 475 -2.93 2.94 -2.31
N PHE A 476 -2.89 2.13 -3.38
CA PHE A 476 -1.70 1.94 -4.20
C PHE A 476 -1.20 3.27 -4.80
N ARG A 477 -2.12 4.09 -5.35
CA ARG A 477 -1.78 5.42 -5.89
C ARG A 477 -1.25 6.34 -4.80
N GLU A 478 -1.90 6.38 -3.64
CA GLU A 478 -1.47 7.21 -2.51
C GLU A 478 -0.10 6.77 -1.96
N ALA A 479 0.17 5.47 -1.88
CA ALA A 479 1.45 4.92 -1.49
C ALA A 479 2.55 5.33 -2.48
N CYS A 480 2.34 5.12 -3.79
CA CYS A 480 3.30 5.51 -4.83
C CYS A 480 3.65 7.00 -4.77
N ASP A 481 2.67 7.86 -4.54
CA ASP A 481 2.86 9.29 -4.37
C ASP A 481 3.65 9.62 -3.08
N ALA A 482 3.36 8.95 -1.95
CA ALA A 482 4.10 9.15 -0.71
C ALA A 482 5.58 8.75 -0.83
N TYR A 483 5.88 7.58 -1.39
CA TYR A 483 7.25 7.12 -1.60
C TYR A 483 8.00 8.03 -2.59
N ALA A 484 7.32 8.53 -3.63
CA ALA A 484 7.90 9.51 -4.55
C ALA A 484 8.22 10.85 -3.86
N LEU A 485 7.37 11.31 -2.94
CA LEU A 485 7.63 12.50 -2.11
C LEU A 485 8.80 12.29 -1.15
N ALA A 486 8.93 11.11 -0.56
CA ALA A 486 10.08 10.73 0.26
C ALA A 486 11.36 10.72 -0.60
N ALA A 487 11.31 10.11 -1.78
CA ALA A 487 12.42 10.06 -2.73
C ALA A 487 12.86 11.45 -3.22
N MET A 488 11.91 12.37 -3.43
CA MET A 488 12.24 13.78 -3.73
C MET A 488 13.04 14.44 -2.60
N THR A 489 12.74 14.09 -1.35
CA THR A 489 13.53 14.57 -0.20
C THR A 489 14.93 13.95 -0.19
N ALA A 490 15.04 12.64 -0.41
CA ALA A 490 16.32 11.93 -0.51
C ALA A 490 17.20 12.44 -1.65
N PHE A 491 16.61 12.70 -2.81
CA PHE A 491 17.26 13.32 -3.98
C PHE A 491 17.84 14.69 -3.65
N ARG A 492 17.05 15.58 -3.03
CA ARG A 492 17.53 16.91 -2.63
C ARG A 492 18.70 16.85 -1.65
N GLN A 493 18.66 15.94 -0.68
CA GLN A 493 19.77 15.74 0.26
C GLN A 493 21.00 15.15 -0.44
N THR A 494 20.80 14.27 -1.42
CA THR A 494 21.87 13.69 -2.24
C THR A 494 22.59 14.75 -3.05
N GLU A 495 21.85 15.62 -3.76
CA GLU A 495 22.45 16.72 -4.54
C GLU A 495 23.19 17.70 -3.63
N LYS A 496 22.63 18.04 -2.46
CA LYS A 496 23.32 18.86 -1.46
C LYS A 496 24.64 18.23 -1.00
N LEU A 497 24.64 16.93 -0.68
CA LEU A 497 25.86 16.22 -0.27
C LEU A 497 26.89 16.15 -1.39
N LYS A 498 26.43 16.03 -2.64
CA LYS A 498 27.27 16.02 -3.85
C LYS A 498 27.98 17.36 -4.03
N GLU A 499 27.24 18.47 -3.92
CA GLU A 499 27.80 19.83 -3.96
C GLU A 499 28.84 20.06 -2.85
N MET A 500 28.61 19.47 -1.66
CA MET A 500 29.53 19.56 -0.53
C MET A 500 30.75 18.61 -0.65
N GLY A 501 30.81 17.75 -1.67
CA GLY A 501 31.85 16.71 -1.80
C GLY A 501 31.83 15.68 -0.67
N GLN A 502 30.69 15.50 -0.01
CA GLN A 502 30.52 14.58 1.12
C GLN A 502 29.73 13.31 0.76
N LEU A 503 29.10 13.28 -0.42
CA LEU A 503 28.29 12.15 -0.87
C LEU A 503 29.14 10.87 -0.98
N LYS A 504 28.78 9.83 -0.23
CA LYS A 504 29.33 8.48 -0.41
C LYS A 504 28.60 7.71 -1.50
N ARG A 505 27.26 7.77 -1.48
CA ARG A 505 26.33 7.12 -2.41
C ARG A 505 24.97 7.83 -2.34
N PRO A 506 24.12 7.76 -3.38
CA PRO A 506 22.78 8.35 -3.32
C PRO A 506 21.98 7.86 -2.10
N LEU A 507 21.17 8.73 -1.49
CA LEU A 507 20.19 8.33 -0.50
C LEU A 507 19.04 7.61 -1.19
N GLN A 508 18.62 6.46 -0.69
CA GLN A 508 17.59 5.63 -1.34
C GLN A 508 16.47 5.38 -0.36
N ILE A 509 15.21 5.44 -0.81
CA ILE A 509 14.08 4.92 -0.05
C ILE A 509 14.01 3.43 -0.37
N ALA A 510 14.28 2.60 0.64
CA ALA A 510 14.29 1.15 0.50
C ALA A 510 13.04 0.56 1.16
N MET A 511 12.05 0.21 0.32
CA MET A 511 10.77 -0.34 0.77
C MET A 511 10.96 -1.79 1.23
N GLU A 512 10.59 -2.10 2.45
CA GLU A 512 10.80 -3.41 3.04
C GLU A 512 9.50 -4.22 3.11
N ASN A 513 9.53 -5.46 2.62
CA ASN A 513 8.44 -6.41 2.82
C ASN A 513 8.26 -6.69 4.31
N LEU A 514 7.04 -6.57 4.85
CA LEU A 514 6.80 -6.79 6.28
C LEU A 514 5.78 -7.91 6.53
N PHE A 515 4.50 -7.57 6.70
CA PHE A 515 3.48 -8.54 7.11
C PHE A 515 2.64 -9.06 5.94
N PRO A 516 2.56 -10.40 5.73
CA PRO A 516 1.81 -10.99 4.60
C PRO A 516 0.36 -10.50 4.46
N GLU A 517 -0.27 -10.14 5.57
CA GLU A 517 -1.65 -9.65 5.66
C GLU A 517 -1.87 -8.31 4.94
N SER A 518 -0.80 -7.54 4.71
CA SER A 518 -0.85 -6.21 4.13
C SER A 518 -0.19 -6.17 2.76
N TYR A 519 -0.69 -5.31 1.86
CA TYR A 519 -0.12 -5.10 0.53
C TYR A 519 1.29 -4.51 0.62
N GLY A 520 2.18 -5.00 -0.24
CA GLY A 520 3.60 -4.62 -0.29
C GLY A 520 4.53 -5.62 0.43
N SER A 521 3.96 -6.62 1.09
CA SER A 521 4.69 -7.71 1.74
C SER A 521 5.03 -8.88 0.81
N HIS A 522 4.21 -9.11 -0.22
CA HIS A 522 4.51 -10.14 -1.22
C HIS A 522 5.57 -9.60 -2.20
N PRO A 523 6.62 -10.37 -2.56
CA PRO A 523 7.68 -9.91 -3.46
C PRO A 523 7.19 -9.30 -4.79
N THR A 524 6.13 -9.85 -5.40
CA THR A 524 5.53 -9.29 -6.62
C THR A 524 4.88 -7.92 -6.37
N GLU A 525 4.16 -7.76 -5.26
CA GLU A 525 3.54 -6.47 -4.89
C GLU A 525 4.61 -5.42 -4.57
N LEU A 526 5.72 -5.83 -3.97
CA LEU A 526 6.84 -4.95 -3.68
C LEU A 526 7.54 -4.46 -4.97
N ILE A 527 7.65 -5.33 -6.00
CA ILE A 527 8.12 -4.91 -7.34
C ILE A 527 7.18 -3.85 -7.92
N GLU A 528 5.87 -4.12 -7.90
CA GLU A 528 4.84 -3.19 -8.41
C GLU A 528 4.91 -1.83 -7.69
N LEU A 529 5.01 -1.86 -6.36
CA LEU A 529 5.09 -0.65 -5.54
C LEU A 529 6.35 0.17 -5.83
N VAL A 530 7.51 -0.49 -5.95
CA VAL A 530 8.77 0.18 -6.33
C VAL A 530 8.66 0.80 -7.71
N GLN A 531 8.13 0.06 -8.70
CA GLN A 531 8.00 0.54 -10.07
C GLN A 531 6.99 1.69 -10.19
N GLY A 532 5.82 1.57 -9.56
CA GLY A 532 4.81 2.63 -9.50
C GLY A 532 5.35 3.90 -8.84
N SER A 533 6.10 3.75 -7.75
CA SER A 533 6.75 4.88 -7.06
C SER A 533 7.86 5.52 -7.90
N ARG A 534 8.68 4.72 -8.61
CA ARG A 534 9.70 5.20 -9.55
C ARG A 534 9.06 6.02 -10.67
N HIS A 535 7.98 5.52 -11.24
CA HIS A 535 7.23 6.21 -12.28
C HIS A 535 6.68 7.56 -11.80
N ARG A 536 6.02 7.56 -10.64
CA ARG A 536 5.49 8.80 -10.04
C ARG A 536 6.60 9.81 -9.74
N PHE A 537 7.71 9.35 -9.16
CA PHE A 537 8.86 10.22 -8.87
C PHE A 537 9.50 10.79 -10.14
N ALA A 538 9.66 9.98 -11.20
CA ALA A 538 10.14 10.45 -12.48
C ALA A 538 9.23 11.53 -13.10
N LYS A 539 7.90 11.37 -13.02
CA LYS A 539 6.94 12.42 -13.42
C LYS A 539 7.14 13.70 -12.61
N MET A 540 7.28 13.59 -11.28
CA MET A 540 7.54 14.75 -10.42
C MET A 540 8.84 15.48 -10.74
N LEU A 541 9.91 14.77 -11.12
CA LEU A 541 11.17 15.37 -11.54
C LEU A 541 11.03 16.14 -12.86
N GLN A 542 10.29 15.58 -13.83
CA GLN A 542 10.01 16.25 -15.10
C GLN A 542 9.18 17.51 -14.89
N GLU A 543 8.10 17.41 -14.11
CA GLU A 543 7.16 18.51 -13.83
C GLU A 543 7.81 19.64 -13.01
N ASN A 544 8.53 19.30 -11.94
CA ASN A 544 9.04 20.31 -11.00
C ASN A 544 10.41 20.87 -11.37
N LEU A 545 11.24 20.09 -12.07
CA LEU A 545 12.65 20.42 -12.34
C LEU A 545 13.00 20.39 -13.83
N GLY A 546 12.07 20.04 -14.72
CA GLY A 546 12.29 20.05 -16.17
C GLY A 546 13.35 19.04 -16.65
N LEU A 547 13.57 17.95 -15.90
CA LEU A 547 14.47 16.87 -16.35
C LEU A 547 13.92 16.20 -17.60
N SER A 548 14.81 15.66 -18.44
CA SER A 548 14.39 14.75 -19.51
C SER A 548 13.91 13.43 -18.92
N GLU A 549 13.03 12.73 -19.66
CA GLU A 549 12.47 11.44 -19.25
C GLU A 549 13.55 10.42 -18.84
N ASP A 550 14.60 10.26 -19.66
CA ASP A 550 15.69 9.32 -19.37
C ASP A 550 16.42 9.66 -18.06
N LYS A 551 16.71 10.95 -17.81
CA LYS A 551 17.37 11.38 -16.57
C LYS A 551 16.46 11.23 -15.37
N ALA A 552 15.17 11.50 -15.53
CA ALA A 552 14.19 11.33 -14.48
C ALA A 552 14.05 9.84 -14.09
N ARG A 553 14.04 8.94 -15.07
CA ARG A 553 14.06 7.49 -14.85
C ARG A 553 15.34 7.03 -14.16
N GLU A 554 16.52 7.49 -14.62
CA GLU A 554 17.80 7.20 -13.97
C GLU A 554 17.78 7.58 -12.48
N ARG A 555 17.36 8.82 -12.17
CA ARG A 555 17.23 9.29 -10.78
C ARG A 555 16.20 8.48 -9.99
N ALA A 556 15.11 8.05 -10.61
CA ALA A 556 14.15 7.19 -9.94
C ALA A 556 14.72 5.82 -9.57
N HIS A 557 15.51 5.21 -10.45
CA HIS A 557 16.24 3.98 -10.15
C HIS A 557 17.25 4.16 -9.02
N GLU A 558 17.94 5.31 -8.96
CA GLU A 558 18.92 5.60 -7.92
C GLU A 558 18.31 5.82 -6.53
N HIS A 559 17.10 6.39 -6.46
CA HIS A 559 16.51 6.86 -5.20
C HIS A 559 15.38 5.99 -4.65
N ILE A 560 14.87 5.02 -5.39
CA ILE A 560 13.79 4.12 -4.95
C ILE A 560 14.19 2.68 -5.21
N THR A 561 14.26 1.89 -4.14
CA THR A 561 14.65 0.48 -4.13
C THR A 561 13.78 -0.30 -3.15
N ALA A 562 14.02 -1.61 -3.07
CA ALA A 562 13.47 -2.49 -2.04
C ALA A 562 14.57 -2.97 -1.08
N THR A 563 14.19 -3.14 0.18
CA THR A 563 14.85 -4.03 1.13
C THR A 563 14.14 -5.38 1.07
N PHE A 564 14.87 -6.47 0.84
CA PHE A 564 14.30 -7.80 0.99
C PHE A 564 14.72 -8.37 2.33
N ASP A 565 13.73 -8.59 3.19
CA ASP A 565 13.89 -9.24 4.48
C ASP A 565 13.50 -10.71 4.38
N MET A 566 14.44 -11.58 4.81
CA MET A 566 14.33 -13.03 4.63
C MET A 566 13.35 -13.66 5.62
N GLY A 567 13.29 -13.18 6.86
CA GLY A 567 12.35 -13.69 7.84
C GLY A 567 10.92 -13.24 7.56
N HIS A 568 10.70 -12.00 7.16
CA HIS A 568 9.41 -11.49 6.73
C HIS A 568 8.85 -12.31 5.56
N VAL A 569 9.69 -12.70 4.58
CA VAL A 569 9.24 -13.63 3.53
C VAL A 569 8.88 -15.00 4.11
N ASN A 570 9.64 -15.51 5.08
CA ASN A 570 9.33 -16.81 5.69
C ASN A 570 8.01 -16.81 6.47
N MET A 571 7.51 -15.65 6.94
CA MET A 571 6.19 -15.52 7.56
C MET A 571 5.03 -15.91 6.62
N TRP A 572 5.25 -15.92 5.31
CA TRP A 572 4.25 -16.43 4.35
C TRP A 572 3.94 -17.92 4.52
N ARG A 573 4.83 -18.67 5.20
CA ARG A 573 4.66 -20.12 5.42
C ARG A 573 3.36 -20.45 6.14
N LYS A 574 2.90 -19.61 7.08
CA LYS A 574 1.62 -19.81 7.79
C LYS A 574 0.39 -19.77 6.87
N TYR A 575 0.51 -19.19 5.67
CA TYR A 575 -0.55 -19.10 4.67
C TYR A 575 -0.37 -20.08 3.51
N TRP A 576 0.69 -20.89 3.53
CA TRP A 576 0.96 -21.88 2.51
C TRP A 576 -0.01 -23.07 2.60
N ARG A 577 -0.67 -23.38 1.49
CA ARG A 577 -1.54 -24.54 1.32
C ARG A 577 -0.69 -25.76 0.97
N ALA A 578 -0.29 -26.48 2.01
CA ALA A 578 0.38 -27.76 1.88
C ALA A 578 -0.47 -28.76 1.06
N ASP A 579 0.19 -29.53 0.21
CA ASP A 579 -0.41 -30.67 -0.48
C ASP A 579 -0.57 -31.83 0.53
N PRO A 580 -1.80 -32.29 0.82
CA PRO A 580 -2.03 -33.37 1.78
C PRO A 580 -1.44 -34.71 1.34
N HIS A 581 -1.03 -34.85 0.07
CA HIS A 581 -0.39 -36.04 -0.46
C HIS A 581 1.15 -36.02 -0.37
N LYS A 582 1.75 -34.91 0.11
CA LYS A 582 3.20 -34.76 0.28
C LYS A 582 3.60 -34.82 1.75
N THR A 583 4.85 -35.17 2.02
CA THR A 583 5.41 -35.08 3.38
C THR A 583 5.59 -33.62 3.78
N ILE A 584 5.80 -33.38 5.08
CA ILE A 584 6.07 -32.02 5.60
C ILE A 584 7.32 -31.45 4.93
N GLU A 585 8.39 -32.25 4.81
CA GLU A 585 9.66 -31.84 4.21
C GLU A 585 9.52 -31.51 2.72
N GLN A 586 8.66 -32.25 2.00
CA GLN A 586 8.38 -31.96 0.59
C GLN A 586 7.62 -30.64 0.44
N ASN A 587 6.61 -30.40 1.28
CA ASN A 587 5.89 -29.12 1.28
C ASN A 587 6.79 -27.95 1.68
N ASP A 588 7.64 -28.14 2.68
CA ASP A 588 8.61 -27.12 3.13
C ASP A 588 9.62 -26.79 2.03
N LYS A 589 10.06 -27.80 1.28
CA LYS A 589 10.95 -27.59 0.14
C LYS A 589 10.29 -26.77 -0.97
N GLU A 590 9.02 -27.03 -1.28
CA GLU A 590 8.27 -26.26 -2.29
C GLU A 590 8.09 -24.80 -1.88
N PHE A 591 7.81 -24.53 -0.60
CA PHE A 591 7.79 -23.17 -0.08
C PHE A 591 9.17 -22.51 -0.19
N ASN A 592 10.24 -23.23 0.16
CA ASN A 592 11.60 -22.69 0.03
C ASN A 592 11.97 -22.36 -1.43
N GLU A 593 11.57 -23.22 -2.37
CA GLU A 593 11.72 -22.99 -3.80
C GLU A 593 10.95 -21.73 -4.24
N TRP A 594 9.72 -21.53 -3.75
CA TRP A 594 8.97 -20.30 -3.98
C TRP A 594 9.70 -19.06 -3.44
N SER A 595 10.15 -19.08 -2.18
CA SER A 595 10.81 -17.92 -1.57
C SER A 595 12.10 -17.52 -2.30
N VAL A 596 12.92 -18.50 -2.70
CA VAL A 596 14.16 -18.27 -3.46
C VAL A 596 13.85 -17.78 -4.88
N HIS A 597 12.84 -18.37 -5.54
CA HIS A 597 12.38 -17.93 -6.86
C HIS A 597 11.93 -16.47 -6.85
N LYS A 598 11.15 -16.08 -5.84
CA LYS A 598 10.68 -14.68 -5.68
C LYS A 598 11.80 -13.69 -5.46
N LEU A 599 12.81 -14.03 -4.66
CA LEU A 599 14.03 -13.22 -4.55
C LEU A 599 14.72 -13.06 -5.91
N GLY A 600 14.83 -14.14 -6.68
CA GLY A 600 15.38 -14.12 -8.05
C GLY A 600 14.65 -13.13 -8.96
N GLN A 601 13.32 -13.13 -8.95
CA GLN A 601 12.50 -12.19 -9.72
C GLN A 601 12.75 -10.73 -9.31
N MET A 602 12.88 -10.45 -8.01
CA MET A 602 13.18 -9.09 -7.55
C MET A 602 14.57 -8.60 -7.96
N ILE A 603 15.56 -9.50 -7.94
CA ILE A 603 16.92 -9.18 -8.43
C ILE A 603 16.88 -8.88 -9.92
N ASP A 604 16.20 -9.73 -10.71
CA ASP A 604 16.10 -9.58 -12.16
C ASP A 604 15.29 -8.33 -12.56
N ALA A 605 14.32 -7.93 -11.74
CA ALA A 605 13.58 -6.67 -11.89
C ALA A 605 14.40 -5.42 -11.50
N GLY A 606 15.61 -5.57 -10.93
CA GLY A 606 16.47 -4.46 -10.54
C GLY A 606 15.86 -3.58 -9.45
N VAL A 607 15.08 -4.17 -8.53
CA VAL A 607 14.46 -3.43 -7.41
C VAL A 607 15.25 -3.56 -6.12
N ILE A 608 16.00 -4.64 -5.92
CA ILE A 608 16.76 -4.90 -4.68
C ILE A 608 17.93 -3.92 -4.52
N GLY A 609 17.89 -3.11 -3.46
CA GLY A 609 19.00 -2.23 -3.04
C GLY A 609 19.59 -2.58 -1.67
N HIS A 610 18.81 -3.29 -0.84
CA HIS A 610 19.17 -3.65 0.53
C HIS A 610 18.67 -5.05 0.88
N ILE A 611 19.34 -5.74 1.81
CA ILE A 611 18.96 -7.07 2.28
C ILE A 611 19.06 -7.11 3.80
N HIS A 612 18.01 -7.61 4.43
CA HIS A 612 18.01 -8.01 5.83
C HIS A 612 18.10 -9.54 5.94
N ILE A 613 18.84 -9.99 6.95
CA ILE A 613 19.09 -11.40 7.25
C ILE A 613 18.69 -11.67 8.69
N ASP A 614 17.63 -12.41 8.81
CA ASP A 614 17.05 -12.90 10.04
C ASP A 614 16.32 -14.22 9.72
N ASP A 615 15.99 -14.98 10.76
CA ASP A 615 15.34 -16.29 10.66
C ASP A 615 14.12 -16.36 11.58
N ASN A 616 13.21 -17.27 11.30
CA ASN A 616 12.06 -17.56 12.15
C ASN A 616 11.45 -18.93 11.76
N TYR A 617 10.34 -19.31 12.39
CA TYR A 617 9.63 -20.55 12.07
C TYR A 617 8.46 -20.38 11.07
N GLY A 618 8.25 -19.16 10.57
CA GLY A 618 7.22 -18.83 9.59
C GLY A 618 5.86 -18.41 10.17
N TYR A 619 5.78 -18.16 11.48
CA TYR A 619 4.56 -17.71 12.16
C TYR A 619 4.58 -16.22 12.48
N HIS A 620 5.68 -15.76 13.08
CA HIS A 620 5.87 -14.41 13.56
C HIS A 620 7.27 -13.89 13.22
N ASP A 621 7.42 -12.59 13.36
CA ASP A 621 8.65 -11.85 13.12
C ASP A 621 9.58 -11.95 14.34
N ASP A 622 10.19 -13.13 14.52
CA ASP A 622 10.94 -13.47 15.74
C ASP A 622 12.41 -13.01 15.72
N HIS A 623 12.96 -12.67 14.54
CA HIS A 623 14.34 -12.20 14.34
C HIS A 623 15.37 -13.14 15.01
N LEU A 624 15.25 -14.44 14.75
CA LEU A 624 16.25 -15.44 15.15
C LEU A 624 17.52 -15.29 14.32
N ALA A 625 18.63 -15.80 14.82
CA ALA A 625 19.86 -15.84 14.03
C ALA A 625 19.74 -16.82 12.86
N ALA A 626 20.42 -16.53 11.75
CA ALA A 626 20.41 -17.38 10.56
C ALA A 626 20.77 -18.83 10.90
N GLY A 627 19.88 -19.76 10.54
CA GLY A 627 20.03 -21.20 10.76
C GLY A 627 19.47 -21.72 12.08
N GLU A 628 18.84 -20.87 12.90
CA GLU A 628 18.10 -21.29 14.10
C GLU A 628 16.60 -21.49 13.83
N GLY A 629 16.09 -20.99 12.71
CA GLY A 629 14.73 -21.20 12.23
C GLY A 629 14.68 -22.15 11.03
N ASN A 630 13.72 -21.92 10.13
CA ASN A 630 13.49 -22.74 8.93
C ASN A 630 13.49 -21.94 7.61
N ALA A 631 13.91 -20.67 7.64
CA ALA A 631 14.03 -19.87 6.42
C ALA A 631 15.20 -20.36 5.53
N PRO A 632 15.06 -20.38 4.19
CA PRO A 632 16.11 -20.83 3.26
C PRO A 632 17.20 -19.75 3.03
N ILE A 633 17.77 -19.23 4.12
CA ILE A 633 18.72 -18.10 4.12
C ILE A 633 19.97 -18.44 3.32
N ARG A 634 20.51 -19.67 3.48
CA ARG A 634 21.73 -20.09 2.79
C ARG A 634 21.54 -20.07 1.28
N GLU A 635 20.41 -20.57 0.80
CA GLU A 635 20.03 -20.61 -0.61
C GLU A 635 19.83 -19.20 -1.17
N MET A 636 19.13 -18.34 -0.44
CA MET A 636 18.91 -16.94 -0.83
C MET A 636 20.21 -16.15 -0.94
N VAL A 637 21.11 -16.28 0.04
CA VAL A 637 22.41 -15.59 0.00
C VAL A 637 23.31 -16.13 -1.13
N LYS A 638 23.28 -17.44 -1.40
CA LYS A 638 23.96 -18.02 -2.57
C LYS A 638 23.46 -17.40 -3.87
N LEU A 639 22.14 -17.32 -4.06
CA LEU A 639 21.54 -16.70 -5.23
C LEU A 639 21.97 -15.22 -5.39
N LEU A 640 21.97 -14.44 -4.30
CA LEU A 640 22.45 -13.06 -4.31
C LEU A 640 23.90 -12.96 -4.79
N LYS A 641 24.78 -13.86 -4.33
CA LYS A 641 26.19 -13.89 -4.74
C LYS A 641 26.36 -14.35 -6.19
N GLU A 642 25.61 -15.35 -6.64
CA GLU A 642 25.60 -15.82 -8.03
C GLU A 642 25.14 -14.73 -8.99
N LYS A 643 24.14 -13.93 -8.60
CA LYS A 643 23.65 -12.76 -9.33
C LYS A 643 24.53 -11.50 -9.12
N ASN A 644 25.68 -11.64 -8.48
CA ASN A 644 26.68 -10.58 -8.27
C ASN A 644 26.15 -9.36 -7.50
N TYR A 645 25.21 -9.56 -6.58
CA TYR A 645 24.67 -8.49 -5.73
C TYR A 645 25.79 -7.83 -4.90
N LYS A 646 25.81 -6.49 -4.90
CA LYS A 646 26.84 -5.65 -4.25
C LYS A 646 26.33 -4.83 -3.07
N GLY A 647 25.02 -4.83 -2.82
CA GLY A 647 24.44 -4.04 -1.74
C GLY A 647 24.80 -4.56 -0.35
N SER A 648 24.24 -3.91 0.67
CA SER A 648 24.46 -4.33 2.06
C SER A 648 23.70 -5.61 2.36
N LEU A 649 24.31 -6.46 3.19
CA LEU A 649 23.68 -7.60 3.86
C LEU A 649 23.69 -7.26 5.35
N ILE A 650 22.54 -6.93 5.92
CA ILE A 650 22.41 -6.50 7.31
C ILE A 650 21.75 -7.62 8.11
N ILE A 651 22.39 -8.08 9.17
CA ILE A 651 21.81 -9.05 10.08
C ILE A 651 20.96 -8.32 11.10
N GLU A 652 19.74 -8.76 11.33
CA GLU A 652 18.81 -8.12 12.27
C GLU A 652 18.70 -8.91 13.57
N PRO A 653 19.46 -8.51 14.62
CA PRO A 653 19.33 -9.18 15.91
C PRO A 653 18.02 -8.76 16.58
N GLY A 654 17.12 -9.72 16.85
CA GLY A 654 15.95 -9.49 17.70
C GLY A 654 15.93 -10.42 18.91
N ALA A 655 15.72 -11.71 18.70
CA ALA A 655 15.61 -12.69 19.78
C ALA A 655 16.87 -12.75 20.66
N ASP A 656 18.06 -12.60 20.06
CA ASP A 656 19.31 -12.66 20.79
C ASP A 656 19.49 -11.48 21.75
N TYR A 657 18.79 -10.35 21.58
CA TYR A 657 18.81 -9.27 22.57
C TYR A 657 18.27 -9.69 23.94
N THR A 658 17.54 -10.82 24.02
CA THR A 658 17.12 -11.40 25.30
C THR A 658 18.27 -12.07 26.07
N THR A 659 19.36 -12.43 25.40
CA THR A 659 20.52 -13.13 26.00
C THR A 659 21.85 -12.39 25.83
N ASP A 660 21.93 -11.47 24.87
CA ASP A 660 23.09 -10.63 24.54
C ASP A 660 22.65 -9.20 24.20
N VAL A 661 22.90 -8.26 25.14
CA VAL A 661 22.56 -6.84 24.97
C VAL A 661 23.28 -6.14 23.81
N THR A 662 24.33 -6.76 23.25
CA THR A 662 25.05 -6.22 22.09
C THR A 662 24.42 -6.62 20.77
N GLY A 663 23.69 -7.75 20.73
CA GLY A 663 23.17 -8.37 19.50
C GLY A 663 24.25 -9.00 18.62
N PHE A 664 25.51 -8.99 19.05
CA PHE A 664 26.62 -9.48 18.24
C PHE A 664 26.63 -11.02 18.14
N HIS A 665 26.04 -11.71 19.10
CA HIS A 665 25.86 -13.17 19.03
C HIS A 665 25.14 -13.62 17.76
N THR A 666 24.15 -12.86 17.26
CA THR A 666 23.45 -13.14 16.00
C THR A 666 24.39 -13.10 14.80
N VAL A 667 25.30 -12.13 14.78
CA VAL A 667 26.33 -12.01 13.74
C VAL A 667 27.27 -13.21 13.76
N MET A 668 27.73 -13.62 14.96
CA MET A 668 28.59 -14.80 15.11
C MET A 668 27.89 -16.10 14.70
N LYS A 669 26.62 -16.27 15.09
CA LYS A 669 25.79 -17.42 14.69
C LYS A 669 25.60 -17.45 13.17
N THR A 670 25.39 -16.30 12.53
CA THR A 670 25.28 -16.20 11.07
C THR A 670 26.60 -16.54 10.37
N TRP A 671 27.74 -16.07 10.88
CA TRP A 671 29.06 -16.49 10.39
C TRP A 671 29.26 -18.00 10.51
N ARG A 672 28.82 -18.58 11.63
CA ARG A 672 28.84 -20.03 11.85
C ARG A 672 27.96 -20.76 10.84
N HIS A 673 26.75 -20.28 10.60
CA HIS A 673 25.81 -20.84 9.65
C HIS A 673 26.41 -20.85 8.23
N PHE A 674 27.02 -19.76 7.78
CA PHE A 674 27.71 -19.72 6.48
C PHE A 674 29.06 -20.43 6.45
N GLY A 675 29.54 -20.96 7.58
CA GLY A 675 30.84 -21.64 7.66
C GLY A 675 32.02 -20.71 7.43
N ALA A 676 31.93 -19.45 7.89
CA ALA A 676 32.98 -18.48 7.73
C ALA A 676 34.25 -18.92 8.49
N PRO A 677 35.44 -18.70 7.92
CA PRO A 677 36.69 -18.97 8.62
C PRO A 677 36.88 -17.96 9.77
N VAL A 678 37.39 -18.41 10.92
CA VAL A 678 37.63 -17.54 12.10
C VAL A 678 38.79 -16.56 11.84
N TYR A 679 39.73 -16.96 10.99
CA TYR A 679 40.86 -16.15 10.54
C TYR A 679 41.06 -16.31 9.04
N GLY A 680 41.49 -15.24 8.35
CA GLY A 680 41.99 -15.36 6.98
C GLY A 680 43.17 -16.34 6.93
N LYS A 681 43.25 -17.15 5.87
CA LYS A 681 44.33 -18.12 5.61
C LYS A 681 45.68 -17.36 5.51
N GLY A 682 46.30 -17.09 6.65
CA GLY A 682 47.50 -16.25 6.73
C GLY A 682 47.85 -15.71 8.12
N SER A 683 46.99 -15.88 9.15
CA SER A 683 47.26 -15.32 10.48
C SER A 683 48.37 -16.01 11.28
N GLY A 684 48.86 -17.17 10.83
CA GLY A 684 49.96 -17.92 11.47
C GLY A 684 49.67 -18.45 12.89
N ILE A 685 48.48 -18.20 13.44
CA ILE A 685 48.14 -18.44 14.86
C ILE A 685 47.01 -19.48 15.01
N SER A 686 46.51 -20.06 13.91
CA SER A 686 45.52 -21.15 13.97
C SER A 686 45.73 -22.16 12.84
N PRO A 687 45.33 -23.44 13.04
CA PRO A 687 45.35 -24.44 11.98
C PRO A 687 44.67 -23.90 10.72
N PRO A 688 45.26 -24.09 9.52
CA PRO A 688 44.67 -23.59 8.29
C PRO A 688 43.25 -24.15 8.13
N GLY A 689 42.25 -23.26 8.09
CA GLY A 689 40.86 -23.63 7.82
C GLY A 689 39.94 -23.83 9.04
N ALA A 690 40.32 -23.35 10.23
CA ALA A 690 39.40 -23.33 11.37
C ALA A 690 38.15 -22.47 11.07
N THR A 691 36.98 -23.10 11.02
CA THR A 691 35.67 -22.44 10.81
C THR A 691 34.99 -22.16 12.15
N TRP A 692 34.05 -21.21 12.18
CA TRP A 692 33.25 -20.93 13.39
C TRP A 692 32.51 -22.16 13.94
N ASN A 693 32.23 -23.16 13.10
CA ASN A 693 31.65 -24.44 13.54
C ASN A 693 32.58 -25.30 14.42
N GLN A 694 33.89 -25.09 14.33
CA GLN A 694 34.91 -25.87 15.05
C GLN A 694 35.34 -25.20 16.38
N VAL A 695 34.85 -23.99 16.66
CA VAL A 695 35.23 -23.19 17.83
C VAL A 695 34.54 -23.64 19.11
N GLY A 696 33.35 -24.26 19.02
CA GLY A 696 32.55 -24.68 20.18
C GLY A 696 33.21 -25.71 21.13
N TYR A 697 34.35 -26.30 20.73
CA TYR A 697 35.13 -27.23 21.53
C TYR A 697 36.60 -26.81 21.72
N GLY A 698 36.98 -25.63 21.21
CA GLY A 698 38.35 -25.14 21.22
C GLY A 698 38.60 -24.12 22.33
N TRP A 699 39.60 -24.39 23.17
CA TRP A 699 40.13 -23.48 24.20
C TRP A 699 40.86 -22.30 23.52
N PHE A 700 40.13 -21.39 22.88
CA PHE A 700 40.72 -20.30 22.11
C PHE A 700 41.23 -19.18 23.03
N GLY A 701 42.55 -19.00 23.07
CA GLY A 701 43.20 -17.76 23.53
C GLY A 701 43.86 -17.77 24.91
N GLN A 702 43.82 -18.89 25.65
CA GLN A 702 44.64 -19.00 26.86
C GLN A 702 45.77 -20.01 26.65
N ASN A 703 47.02 -19.53 26.75
CA ASN A 703 48.21 -20.37 26.75
C ASN A 703 48.45 -21.03 28.12
N GLN A 704 47.51 -20.88 29.06
CA GLN A 704 47.50 -21.45 30.41
C GLN A 704 46.06 -21.79 30.82
N THR A 705 45.91 -22.71 31.76
CA THR A 705 44.66 -22.94 32.48
C THR A 705 44.23 -21.65 33.21
N PRO A 706 42.93 -21.44 33.47
CA PRO A 706 42.49 -20.30 34.26
C PRO A 706 43.12 -20.44 35.64
N TYR A 707 43.78 -19.39 36.10
CA TYR A 707 44.27 -19.31 37.48
C TYR A 707 43.07 -19.47 38.45
N PHE A 708 42.00 -18.68 38.23
CA PHE A 708 40.81 -18.75 39.09
C PHE A 708 39.57 -19.22 38.32
N THR A 709 38.84 -20.19 38.88
CA THR A 709 37.47 -20.53 38.51
C THR A 709 36.50 -19.92 39.54
N PHE A 710 35.47 -19.21 39.06
CA PHE A 710 34.43 -18.62 39.92
C PHE A 710 33.02 -18.97 39.41
N GLY A 711 32.08 -19.12 40.35
CA GLY A 711 30.68 -19.48 40.07
C GLY A 711 30.42 -20.99 40.18
N SER A 712 29.35 -21.46 39.55
CA SER A 712 28.86 -22.85 39.60
C SER A 712 29.81 -23.92 39.02
N TYR A 713 30.93 -23.49 38.44
CA TYR A 713 32.01 -24.35 37.94
C TYR A 713 33.20 -24.45 38.93
N SER A 714 33.16 -23.74 40.06
CA SER A 714 34.08 -23.97 41.17
C SER A 714 33.78 -25.34 41.80
N PRO A 715 34.80 -26.17 42.12
CA PRO A 715 34.58 -27.34 42.97
C PRO A 715 33.83 -26.92 44.24
N SER A 716 32.85 -27.73 44.70
CA SER A 716 32.23 -27.49 46.00
C SER A 716 33.29 -27.61 47.10
N GLU A 717 33.10 -26.93 48.24
CA GLU A 717 34.02 -27.01 49.38
C GLU A 717 34.20 -28.43 49.95
N ASP A 718 33.43 -29.40 49.45
CA ASP A 718 33.52 -30.82 49.79
C ASP A 718 34.72 -31.52 49.12
N TRP A 719 35.42 -30.83 48.20
CA TRP A 719 36.57 -31.38 47.46
C TRP A 719 37.82 -30.53 47.63
N THR A 720 38.64 -30.87 48.62
CA THR A 720 39.99 -30.32 48.81
C THR A 720 41.06 -31.26 48.26
N LEU A 721 42.03 -30.71 47.51
CA LEU A 721 43.24 -31.43 47.11
C LEU A 721 44.01 -31.89 48.36
N TRP A 722 44.66 -33.07 48.28
CA TRP A 722 45.47 -33.61 49.39
C TRP A 722 46.62 -32.69 49.82
N SER A 723 47.02 -31.74 48.96
CA SER A 723 48.03 -30.71 49.24
C SER A 723 47.51 -29.50 50.03
N GLY A 724 46.20 -29.33 50.19
CA GLY A 724 45.61 -28.20 50.93
C GLY A 724 45.81 -26.82 50.30
N VAL A 725 46.29 -26.75 49.05
CA VAL A 725 46.47 -25.49 48.32
C VAL A 725 45.17 -25.19 47.54
N PRO A 726 44.57 -24.00 47.67
CA PRO A 726 43.50 -23.57 46.76
C PRO A 726 44.00 -23.65 45.32
N LEU A 727 43.13 -24.00 44.37
CA LEU A 727 43.47 -23.81 42.96
C LEU A 727 43.68 -22.30 42.74
N GLU A 728 44.95 -21.90 42.60
CA GLU A 728 45.39 -20.52 42.29
C GLU A 728 45.36 -20.21 40.81
#